data_AF-A0A212JPP0-F1
#
_entry.id   AF-A0A212JPP0-F1
#
_cell.length_a   1.000
_cell.length_b   1.000
_cell.length_c   1.000
_cell.angle_alpha   90.00
_cell.angle_beta   90.00
_cell.angle_gamma   90.00
#
_symmetry.space_group_name_H-M   'P 1'
#
loop_
_entity.id
_entity.type
_entity.pdbx_description
1 polymer ?
#
loop_
_entity_poly.entity_id
_entity_poly.type
_entity_poly.pdbx_seq_one_letter_code
_entity_poly.pdbx_strand_id
1 'polypeptide(L)'
;MINNRDLSWLTFNERVLQEAQDKSVPLMQRLRFLGIFSNNQDEYIKVRIANIVRLSQIRGKSAPLLSGGYTAKELLPLINSQVSEGQKKFMQTYIDVLSEMEKHNIYVVNEKKLNQKQKQFCHEYFSSVVSPLLVPLIIRKSTQLPFLRDNNIYHAVKMCSDKNDSRYAIIQIPVSSSSPRFVVLPSVKGRHDIIFLDDIIRLCLDEIFFMFNYKSISAYTFKLMRDAQLTIDDDISKSLIEKMETGLQNRLHGQPVRLIYDKEMPEDLLDIISSKLQLKRREELDAGGQYHLMRDLMKFPKVRPDLESKSLAPLNHPHIKPFSSILKTIARKDVLLNYPYHTFNHFIDFLREAAIDPKVESIYITLYRVAERSKVINALINAAKNGKRVVVLMELLARFDEEQNVEYSEILQKEGVKVIHGVTGLKVHSKIVLVERKNKDFAYIGTGNFNEATAQIYGDFGLFTSNPQIVADTAIVFDFLINTHKHFSCKQLLVSPYYMRNQFVNLIKKEIKNAQNGKRAYIFAKFNSLTDEEMVKLLYKASQAGVEIRLIVRGACCLQPQMKDLSENIWVISIVDRYLEHARIAIFHNDGDEKVYIMSADWMTRNLDRRIEVGVPILDKEIKQTLKSFFDIQWSDNEKARDLTVFGSNNYVKRGDNPPCRSQTALYDFYKKLNDKK
;
A
#
# COMPACT_ATOMS: atom_id res chain seq x y z
N MET A 1 -19.27 -14.28 17.18
CA MET A 1 -17.84 -14.58 16.95
C MET A 1 -17.30 -13.63 15.89
N ILE A 2 -16.23 -12.88 16.19
CA ILE A 2 -15.56 -11.97 15.24
C ILE A 2 -14.06 -12.12 15.44
N ASN A 3 -13.32 -12.34 14.35
CA ASN A 3 -11.87 -12.48 14.40
C ASN A 3 -11.19 -11.13 14.65
N ASN A 4 -10.09 -11.13 15.39
CA ASN A 4 -9.32 -9.92 15.63
C ASN A 4 -8.70 -9.40 14.34
N ARG A 5 -8.82 -8.09 14.10
CA ARG A 5 -8.34 -7.41 12.90
C ARG A 5 -6.84 -7.53 12.70
N ASP A 6 -6.07 -7.39 13.77
CA ASP A 6 -4.61 -7.33 13.72
C ASP A 6 -4.01 -8.73 13.48
N LEU A 7 -4.59 -9.77 14.09
CA LEU A 7 -4.25 -11.17 13.74
C LEU A 7 -4.63 -11.49 12.30
N SER A 8 -5.82 -11.08 11.86
CA SER A 8 -6.25 -11.26 10.46
C SER A 8 -5.34 -10.55 9.45
N TRP A 9 -4.79 -9.38 9.82
CA TRP A 9 -3.81 -8.66 9.01
C TRP A 9 -2.48 -9.43 8.92
N LEU A 10 -2.01 -10.04 10.01
CA LEU A 10 -0.80 -10.87 10.00
C LEU A 10 -0.98 -12.12 9.12
N THR A 11 -2.14 -12.77 9.19
CA THR A 11 -2.52 -13.84 8.27
C THR A 11 -2.52 -13.37 6.81
N PHE A 12 -2.96 -12.14 6.53
CA PHE A 12 -2.82 -11.56 5.18
C PHE A 12 -1.37 -11.44 4.76
N ASN A 13 -0.49 -10.91 5.61
CA ASN A 13 0.91 -10.73 5.25
C ASN A 13 1.61 -12.09 5.07
N GLU A 14 1.18 -13.13 5.78
CA GLU A 14 1.65 -14.50 5.53
C GLU A 14 1.30 -14.99 4.12
N ARG A 15 0.14 -14.62 3.53
CA ARG A 15 -0.14 -14.93 2.12
C ARG A 15 0.82 -14.24 1.15
N VAL A 16 1.32 -13.06 1.50
CA VAL A 16 2.38 -12.39 0.72
C VAL A 16 3.67 -13.20 0.79
N LEU A 17 4.00 -13.76 1.95
CA LEU A 17 5.16 -14.65 2.09
C LEU A 17 4.97 -15.97 1.32
N GLN A 18 3.75 -16.51 1.27
CA GLN A 18 3.44 -17.70 0.45
C GLN A 18 3.76 -17.48 -1.04
N GLU A 19 3.57 -16.27 -1.60
CA GLU A 19 3.99 -15.97 -2.98
C GLU A 19 5.52 -16.02 -3.16
N ALA A 20 6.31 -15.76 -2.11
CA ALA A 20 7.75 -15.96 -2.15
C ALA A 20 8.15 -17.44 -2.04
N GLN A 21 7.29 -18.28 -1.48
CA GLN A 21 7.51 -19.72 -1.29
C GLN A 21 7.02 -20.54 -2.49
N ASP A 22 6.03 -20.04 -3.22
CA ASP A 22 5.40 -20.70 -4.35
C ASP A 22 6.34 -20.75 -5.57
N LYS A 23 6.69 -21.97 -6.00
CA LYS A 23 7.59 -22.24 -7.14
C LYS A 23 6.96 -21.91 -8.50
N SER A 24 5.64 -21.72 -8.58
CA SER A 24 4.97 -21.22 -9.79
C SER A 24 5.24 -19.74 -10.05
N VAL A 25 5.70 -19.00 -9.03
CA VAL A 25 6.08 -17.59 -9.15
C VAL A 25 7.53 -17.52 -9.65
N PRO A 26 7.82 -16.69 -10.69
CA PRO A 26 9.19 -16.54 -11.17
C PRO A 26 10.16 -16.12 -10.07
N LEU A 27 11.38 -16.64 -10.13
CA LEU A 27 12.35 -16.54 -9.04
C LEU A 27 12.62 -15.11 -8.59
N MET A 28 12.75 -14.17 -9.54
CA MET A 28 12.98 -12.76 -9.19
C MET A 28 11.74 -12.11 -8.55
N GLN A 29 10.52 -12.55 -8.88
CA GLN A 29 9.30 -12.09 -8.19
C GLN A 29 9.20 -12.63 -6.78
N ARG A 30 9.64 -13.86 -6.53
CA ARG A 30 9.69 -14.42 -5.17
C ARG A 30 10.58 -13.59 -4.26
N LEU A 31 11.74 -13.15 -4.77
CA LEU A 31 12.62 -12.20 -4.07
C LEU A 31 11.93 -10.85 -3.81
N ARG A 32 11.21 -10.30 -4.81
CA ARG A 32 10.43 -9.07 -4.63
C ARG A 32 9.31 -9.23 -3.60
N PHE A 33 8.64 -10.38 -3.54
CA PHE A 33 7.61 -10.68 -2.52
C PHE A 33 8.18 -10.74 -1.11
N LEU A 34 9.41 -11.22 -0.91
CA LEU A 34 10.12 -11.07 0.38
C LEU A 34 10.27 -9.59 0.74
N GLY A 35 10.63 -8.75 -0.21
CA GLY A 35 10.67 -7.29 0.00
C GLY A 35 9.31 -6.69 0.35
N ILE A 36 8.24 -7.09 -0.34
CA ILE A 36 6.87 -6.63 -0.06
C ILE A 36 6.44 -7.07 1.35
N PHE A 37 6.68 -8.34 1.72
CA PHE A 37 6.40 -8.86 3.05
C PHE A 37 7.10 -8.04 4.14
N SER A 38 8.40 -7.78 3.97
CA SER A 38 9.20 -6.99 4.91
C SER A 38 8.69 -5.55 5.01
N ASN A 39 8.37 -4.92 3.88
CA ASN A 39 7.82 -3.56 3.87
C ASN A 39 6.47 -3.50 4.61
N ASN A 40 5.57 -4.44 4.34
CA ASN A 40 4.28 -4.52 5.03
C ASN A 40 4.47 -4.73 6.54
N GLN A 41 5.38 -5.62 6.94
CA GLN A 41 5.64 -5.92 8.34
C GLN A 41 6.22 -4.71 9.08
N ASP A 42 7.18 -4.00 8.47
CA ASP A 42 7.72 -2.74 9.00
C ASP A 42 6.59 -1.73 9.26
N GLU A 43 5.72 -1.52 8.26
CA GLU A 43 4.58 -0.60 8.35
C GLU A 43 3.59 -0.99 9.45
N TYR A 44 3.31 -2.28 9.59
CA TYR A 44 2.44 -2.78 10.64
C TYR A 44 3.04 -2.59 12.04
N ILE A 45 4.34 -2.86 12.22
CA ILE A 45 5.01 -2.65 13.51
C ILE A 45 4.97 -1.17 13.87
N LYS A 46 5.36 -0.27 12.94
CA LYS A 46 5.40 1.18 13.16
C LYS A 46 4.06 1.76 13.56
N VAL A 47 2.97 1.32 12.91
CA VAL A 47 1.65 1.94 13.08
C VAL A 47 0.78 1.18 14.08
N ARG A 48 0.72 -0.15 13.99
CA ARG A 48 -0.26 -0.96 14.73
C ARG A 48 0.29 -1.44 16.05
N ILE A 49 1.47 -2.04 16.06
CA ILE A 49 2.06 -2.57 17.30
C ILE A 49 2.37 -1.42 18.26
N ALA A 50 2.95 -0.31 17.80
CA ALA A 50 3.21 0.86 18.64
C ALA A 50 1.95 1.36 19.37
N ASN A 51 0.82 1.45 18.65
CA ASN A 51 -0.47 1.80 19.24
C ASN A 51 -0.97 0.77 20.26
N ILE A 52 -0.83 -0.53 19.99
CA ILE A 52 -1.26 -1.61 20.91
C ILE A 52 -0.40 -1.62 22.17
N VAL A 53 0.92 -1.45 22.04
CA VAL A 53 1.85 -1.34 23.19
C VAL A 53 1.45 -0.16 24.07
N ARG A 54 1.17 1.01 23.49
CA ARG A 54 0.68 2.17 24.23
C ARG A 54 -0.63 1.88 24.99
N LEU A 55 -1.61 1.26 24.32
CA LEU A 55 -2.87 0.86 24.95
C LEU A 55 -2.66 -0.18 26.06
N SER A 56 -1.66 -1.06 25.96
CA SER A 56 -1.35 -2.06 26.99
C SER A 56 -0.82 -1.46 28.30
N GLN A 57 -0.30 -0.23 28.25
CA GLN A 57 0.22 0.50 29.41
C GLN A 57 -0.88 1.21 30.23
N ILE A 58 -2.08 1.39 29.65
CA ILE A 58 -3.23 1.96 30.34
C ILE A 58 -3.68 0.99 31.43
N ARG A 59 -3.83 1.48 32.67
CA ARG A 59 -4.23 0.69 33.85
C ARG A 59 -5.68 1.03 34.26
N GLY A 60 -6.40 0.04 34.80
CA GLY A 60 -7.75 0.20 35.37
C GLY A 60 -8.91 -0.25 34.46
N LYS A 61 -10.16 -0.03 34.91
CA LYS A 61 -11.42 -0.39 34.20
C LYS A 61 -11.65 0.39 32.88
N SER A 62 -10.76 1.32 32.54
CA SER A 62 -10.82 2.21 31.38
C SER A 62 -10.03 1.70 30.16
N ALA A 63 -9.45 0.49 30.22
CA ALA A 63 -8.76 -0.09 29.07
C ALA A 63 -9.76 -0.44 27.95
N PRO A 64 -9.61 0.12 26.73
CA PRO A 64 -10.54 -0.15 25.64
C PRO A 64 -10.39 -1.59 25.13
N LEU A 65 -11.52 -2.22 24.81
CA LEU A 65 -11.53 -3.48 24.07
C LEU A 65 -11.20 -3.23 22.61
N LEU A 66 -10.31 -4.05 22.07
CA LEU A 66 -9.98 -4.11 20.66
C LEU A 66 -10.91 -5.10 19.94
N SER A 67 -10.89 -5.08 18.60
CA SER A 67 -11.72 -5.95 17.75
C SER A 67 -11.65 -7.42 18.20
N GLY A 68 -12.79 -8.10 18.23
CA GLY A 68 -12.87 -9.49 18.68
C GLY A 68 -12.85 -9.67 20.21
N GLY A 69 -12.92 -8.58 20.98
CA GLY A 69 -13.07 -8.62 22.44
C GLY A 69 -11.77 -8.72 23.24
N TYR A 70 -10.62 -8.50 22.61
CA TYR A 70 -9.32 -8.57 23.28
C TYR A 70 -8.97 -7.27 24.00
N THR A 71 -8.35 -7.36 25.17
CA THR A 71 -7.55 -6.27 25.72
C THR A 71 -6.19 -6.20 25.02
N ALA A 72 -5.54 -5.03 25.04
CA ALA A 72 -4.21 -4.88 24.46
C ALA A 72 -3.16 -5.82 25.12
N LYS A 73 -3.31 -6.13 26.41
CA LYS A 73 -2.42 -7.04 27.14
C LYS A 73 -2.56 -8.50 26.72
N GLU A 74 -3.77 -8.93 26.35
CA GLU A 74 -4.02 -10.28 25.83
C GLU A 74 -3.59 -10.41 24.36
N LEU A 75 -3.78 -9.35 23.57
CA LEU A 75 -3.51 -9.37 22.13
C LEU A 75 -2.00 -9.31 21.81
N LEU A 76 -1.24 -8.52 22.57
CA LEU A 76 0.17 -8.25 22.26
C LEU A 76 1.04 -9.54 22.23
N PRO A 77 0.92 -10.50 23.18
CA PRO A 77 1.64 -11.76 23.10
C PRO A 77 1.31 -12.58 21.84
N LEU A 78 0.04 -12.60 21.43
CA LEU A 78 -0.41 -13.33 20.23
C LEU A 78 0.19 -12.72 18.96
N ILE A 79 0.17 -11.39 18.86
CA ILE A 79 0.79 -10.65 17.75
C ILE A 79 2.29 -10.93 17.70
N ASN A 80 2.99 -10.80 18.83
CA ASN A 80 4.43 -11.01 18.90
C ASN A 80 4.83 -12.44 18.51
N SER A 81 4.03 -13.43 18.90
CA SER A 81 4.22 -14.82 18.50
C SER A 81 4.11 -15.00 16.98
N GLN A 82 3.04 -14.49 16.36
CA GLN A 82 2.84 -14.58 14.91
C GLN A 82 3.90 -13.79 14.11
N VAL A 83 4.32 -12.62 14.60
CA VAL A 83 5.39 -11.82 14.00
C VAL A 83 6.71 -12.59 14.02
N SER A 84 7.03 -13.24 15.15
CA SER A 84 8.24 -14.05 15.31
C SER A 84 8.21 -15.28 14.39
N GLU A 85 7.08 -15.99 14.31
CA GLU A 85 6.91 -17.12 13.39
C GLU A 85 7.04 -16.69 11.93
N GLY A 86 6.41 -15.57 11.54
CA GLY A 86 6.54 -14.99 10.21
C GLY A 86 7.99 -14.63 9.86
N GLN A 87 8.77 -14.12 10.82
CA GLN A 87 10.20 -13.84 10.62
C GLN A 87 11.03 -15.11 10.42
N LYS A 88 10.76 -16.18 11.17
CA LYS A 88 11.43 -17.48 10.97
C LYS A 88 11.15 -18.02 9.55
N LYS A 89 9.90 -18.01 9.12
CA LYS A 89 9.49 -18.42 7.77
C LYS A 89 10.13 -17.54 6.69
N PHE A 90 10.20 -16.23 6.92
CA PHE A 90 10.87 -15.27 6.03
C PHE A 90 12.34 -15.64 5.83
N MET A 91 13.09 -15.84 6.91
CA MET A 91 14.52 -16.16 6.85
C MET A 91 14.80 -17.46 6.11
N GLN A 92 14.01 -18.51 6.39
CA GLN A 92 14.14 -19.77 5.66
C GLN A 92 13.87 -19.58 4.16
N THR A 93 12.78 -18.89 3.82
CA THR A 93 12.40 -18.63 2.42
C THR A 93 13.46 -17.79 1.70
N TYR A 94 14.05 -16.81 2.39
CA TYR A 94 15.13 -16.00 1.84
C TYR A 94 16.37 -16.83 1.50
N ILE A 95 16.79 -17.72 2.40
CA ILE A 95 17.92 -18.64 2.17
C ILE A 95 17.61 -19.57 0.98
N ASP A 96 16.39 -20.12 0.92
CA ASP A 96 15.99 -21.01 -0.17
C ASP A 96 15.98 -20.30 -1.53
N VAL A 97 15.50 -19.04 -1.57
CA VAL A 97 15.51 -18.21 -2.78
C VAL A 97 16.95 -17.88 -3.20
N LEU A 98 17.83 -17.51 -2.27
CA LEU A 98 19.25 -17.28 -2.59
C LEU A 98 19.92 -18.55 -3.14
N SER A 99 19.68 -19.71 -2.53
CA SER A 99 20.23 -20.98 -3.02
C SER A 99 19.73 -21.32 -4.43
N GLU A 100 18.47 -21.00 -4.74
CA GLU A 100 17.92 -21.18 -6.08
C GLU A 100 18.51 -20.16 -7.08
N MET A 101 18.75 -18.92 -6.66
CA MET A 101 19.45 -17.91 -7.47
C MET A 101 20.84 -18.36 -7.87
N GLU A 102 21.58 -19.01 -6.95
CA GLU A 102 22.91 -19.56 -7.25
C GLU A 102 22.87 -20.62 -8.37
N LYS A 103 21.83 -21.46 -8.41
CA LYS A 103 21.61 -22.44 -9.51
C LYS A 103 21.38 -21.77 -10.87
N HIS A 104 20.90 -20.52 -10.86
CA HIS A 104 20.75 -19.69 -12.04
C HIS A 104 21.93 -18.74 -12.29
N ASN A 105 23.08 -18.98 -11.65
CA ASN A 105 24.31 -18.18 -11.72
C ASN A 105 24.16 -16.74 -11.23
N ILE A 106 23.22 -16.48 -10.32
CA ILE A 106 23.04 -15.20 -9.64
C ILE A 106 23.53 -15.35 -8.20
N TYR A 107 24.58 -14.64 -7.84
CA TYR A 107 25.22 -14.74 -6.54
C TYR A 107 25.10 -13.43 -5.79
N VAL A 108 24.62 -13.48 -4.55
CA VAL A 108 24.69 -12.35 -3.61
C VAL A 108 25.91 -12.59 -2.73
N VAL A 109 26.99 -11.83 -2.97
CA VAL A 109 28.28 -11.98 -2.30
C VAL A 109 28.49 -10.84 -1.30
N ASN A 110 29.35 -11.09 -0.30
CA ASN A 110 29.75 -10.10 0.69
C ASN A 110 31.23 -9.71 0.51
N GLU A 111 31.71 -8.77 1.32
CA GLU A 111 33.06 -8.21 1.26
C GLU A 111 34.18 -9.25 1.39
N LYS A 112 33.88 -10.38 2.05
CA LYS A 112 34.84 -11.47 2.30
C LYS A 112 35.00 -12.44 1.13
N LYS A 113 34.08 -12.43 0.16
CA LYS A 113 34.04 -13.39 -0.97
C LYS A 113 34.41 -12.76 -2.32
N LEU A 114 34.97 -11.55 -2.31
CA LEU A 114 35.34 -10.82 -3.53
C LEU A 114 36.68 -11.27 -4.10
N ASN A 115 36.75 -11.40 -5.43
CA ASN A 115 38.01 -11.53 -6.15
C ASN A 115 38.72 -10.16 -6.30
N GLN A 116 39.97 -10.16 -6.76
CA GLN A 116 40.76 -8.91 -6.85
C GLN A 116 40.14 -7.85 -7.77
N LYS A 117 39.58 -8.25 -8.91
CA LYS A 117 38.92 -7.32 -9.85
C LYS A 117 37.67 -6.70 -9.23
N GLN A 118 36.90 -7.49 -8.48
CA GLN A 118 35.71 -7.02 -7.78
C GLN A 118 36.06 -6.10 -6.62
N LYS A 119 37.13 -6.41 -5.86
CA LYS A 119 37.63 -5.51 -4.81
C LYS A 119 38.03 -4.16 -5.38
N GLN A 120 38.83 -4.15 -6.44
CA GLN A 120 39.21 -2.91 -7.13
C GLN A 120 37.99 -2.11 -7.59
N PHE A 121 37.02 -2.78 -8.23
CA PHE A 121 35.76 -2.14 -8.62
C PHE A 121 35.01 -1.54 -7.43
N CYS A 122 34.93 -2.25 -6.30
CA CYS A 122 34.28 -1.74 -5.09
C CYS A 122 34.99 -0.50 -4.54
N HIS A 123 36.32 -0.45 -4.53
CA HIS A 123 37.10 0.71 -4.11
C HIS A 123 36.89 1.92 -5.04
N GLU A 124 36.89 1.70 -6.37
CA GLU A 124 36.60 2.74 -7.36
C GLU A 124 35.16 3.28 -7.24
N TYR A 125 34.19 2.37 -7.12
CA TYR A 125 32.79 2.71 -6.91
C TYR A 125 32.59 3.46 -5.58
N PHE A 126 33.26 3.02 -4.51
CA PHE A 126 33.25 3.69 -3.23
C PHE A 126 33.79 5.12 -3.34
N SER A 127 34.98 5.31 -3.92
CA SER A 127 35.62 6.62 -4.06
C SER A 127 34.78 7.61 -4.89
N SER A 128 34.23 7.15 -6.02
CA SER A 128 33.52 8.00 -6.98
C SER A 128 32.05 8.27 -6.66
N VAL A 129 31.34 7.30 -6.06
CA VAL A 129 29.88 7.36 -5.85
C VAL A 129 29.51 7.45 -4.38
N VAL A 130 30.13 6.63 -3.52
CA VAL A 130 29.66 6.44 -2.13
C VAL A 130 30.30 7.44 -1.18
N SER A 131 31.62 7.59 -1.22
CA SER A 131 32.41 8.47 -0.34
C SER A 131 31.91 9.92 -0.32
N PRO A 132 31.55 10.56 -1.46
CA PRO A 132 31.01 11.92 -1.46
C PRO A 132 29.67 12.07 -0.72
N LEU A 133 28.94 10.97 -0.52
CA LEU A 133 27.63 10.94 0.15
C LEU A 133 27.74 10.54 1.63
N LEU A 134 28.90 10.09 2.10
CA LEU A 134 29.08 9.59 3.44
C LEU A 134 29.46 10.69 4.43
N VAL A 135 28.79 10.67 5.58
CA VAL A 135 29.13 11.51 6.73
C VAL A 135 29.30 10.62 7.96
N PRO A 136 30.55 10.20 8.28
CA PRO A 136 30.84 9.45 9.49
C PRO A 136 30.68 10.32 10.75
N LEU A 137 30.05 9.77 11.79
CA LEU A 137 29.77 10.45 13.05
C LEU A 137 30.51 9.77 14.19
N ILE A 138 31.55 10.39 14.73
CA ILE A 138 32.28 9.85 15.89
C ILE A 138 31.43 9.94 17.16
N ILE A 139 31.28 8.81 17.85
CA ILE A 139 30.49 8.71 19.08
C ILE A 139 31.43 8.66 20.29
N ARG A 140 31.18 9.54 21.26
CA ARG A 140 31.74 9.49 22.61
C ARG A 140 30.60 9.51 23.63
N LYS A 141 30.88 9.20 24.90
CA LYS A 141 29.86 9.30 25.97
C LYS A 141 29.20 10.68 26.02
N SER A 142 29.97 11.76 25.82
CA SER A 142 29.47 13.16 25.79
C SER A 142 28.80 13.60 24.47
N THR A 143 28.97 12.88 23.36
CA THR A 143 28.42 13.28 22.06
C THR A 143 26.89 13.21 22.04
N GLN A 144 26.19 14.28 21.70
CA GLN A 144 24.76 14.19 21.36
C GLN A 144 24.62 13.55 19.98
N LEU A 145 23.82 12.48 19.88
CA LEU A 145 23.54 11.88 18.56
C LEU A 145 22.71 12.85 17.73
N PRO A 146 23.05 13.07 16.45
CA PRO A 146 22.15 13.76 15.55
C PRO A 146 20.87 12.94 15.37
N PHE A 147 19.85 13.58 14.80
CA PHE A 147 18.60 12.91 14.52
C PHE A 147 18.80 11.77 13.50
N LEU A 148 18.67 10.52 13.96
CA LEU A 148 18.71 9.33 13.11
C LEU A 148 17.30 9.01 12.59
N ARG A 149 17.11 9.08 11.26
CA ARG A 149 15.88 8.71 10.54
C ARG A 149 15.60 7.21 10.64
N ASP A 150 14.32 6.83 10.74
CA ASP A 150 13.82 5.45 10.91
C ASP A 150 13.83 4.60 9.61
N ASN A 151 13.83 5.26 8.45
CA ASN A 151 13.83 4.64 7.13
C ASN A 151 15.22 4.37 6.57
N ASN A 152 16.26 4.72 7.32
CA ASN A 152 17.65 4.54 6.94
C ASN A 152 18.28 3.37 7.69
N ILE A 153 19.39 2.89 7.13
CA ILE A 153 20.25 1.87 7.75
C ILE A 153 21.54 2.56 8.15
N TYR A 154 22.10 2.10 9.26
CA TYR A 154 23.33 2.62 9.80
C TYR A 154 24.31 1.47 10.08
N HIS A 155 25.59 1.75 9.93
CA HIS A 155 26.66 0.94 10.50
C HIS A 155 27.15 1.60 11.78
N ALA A 156 27.15 0.83 12.86
CA ALA A 156 27.87 1.13 14.08
C ALA A 156 29.29 0.56 13.93
N VAL A 157 30.29 1.42 13.95
CA VAL A 157 31.70 1.06 13.75
C VAL A 157 32.40 1.04 15.10
N LYS A 158 33.20 -0.01 15.35
CA LYS A 158 34.11 -0.14 16.48
C LYS A 158 35.54 -0.19 15.97
N MET A 159 36.39 0.68 16.50
CA MET A 159 37.83 0.72 16.26
C MET A 159 38.55 0.40 17.57
N CYS A 160 39.28 -0.71 17.61
CA CYS A 160 40.00 -1.17 18.81
C CYS A 160 41.48 -0.80 18.73
N SER A 161 42.00 -0.11 19.76
CA SER A 161 43.44 0.15 19.91
C SER A 161 44.11 -0.82 20.89
N ASP A 162 45.44 -0.85 20.92
CA ASP A 162 46.22 -1.69 21.85
C ASP A 162 46.10 -1.28 23.33
N LYS A 163 45.62 -0.05 23.63
CA LYS A 163 45.60 0.52 24.99
C LYS A 163 44.26 0.36 25.73
N ASN A 164 43.44 -0.64 25.38
CA ASN A 164 42.07 -0.81 25.88
C ASN A 164 41.12 0.38 25.60
N ASP A 165 41.52 1.32 24.74
CA ASP A 165 40.68 2.43 24.29
C ASP A 165 40.01 2.07 22.96
N SER A 166 38.69 2.10 22.95
CA SER A 166 37.86 1.82 21.76
C SER A 166 37.19 3.10 21.29
N ARG A 167 37.26 3.36 19.99
CA ARG A 167 36.54 4.46 19.34
C ARG A 167 35.33 3.92 18.61
N TYR A 168 34.27 4.71 18.62
CA TYR A 168 33.00 4.33 18.01
C TYR A 168 32.58 5.36 16.98
N ALA A 169 31.93 4.91 15.91
CA ALA A 169 31.33 5.81 14.93
C ALA A 169 30.00 5.26 14.43
N ILE A 170 29.17 6.14 13.86
CA ILE A 170 28.00 5.79 13.07
C ILE A 170 28.22 6.25 11.65
N ILE A 171 27.88 5.40 10.69
CA ILE A 171 27.80 5.74 9.28
C ILE A 171 26.38 5.47 8.80
N GLN A 172 25.72 6.48 8.23
CA GLN A 172 24.46 6.26 7.51
C GLN A 172 24.75 5.68 6.13
N ILE A 173 24.07 4.59 5.75
CA ILE A 173 24.19 4.01 4.41
C ILE A 173 23.41 4.90 3.41
N PRO A 174 24.06 5.49 2.39
CA PRO A 174 23.46 6.49 1.53
C PRO A 174 22.72 5.81 0.36
N VAL A 175 21.59 5.16 0.66
CA VAL A 175 20.76 4.52 -0.37
C VAL A 175 19.96 5.59 -1.13
N SER A 176 20.20 5.71 -2.43
CA SER A 176 19.51 6.64 -3.32
C SER A 176 19.38 6.06 -4.74
N SER A 177 18.79 6.82 -5.67
CA SER A 177 18.79 6.47 -7.09
C SER A 177 20.20 6.49 -7.71
N SER A 178 21.07 7.38 -7.23
CA SER A 178 22.49 7.45 -7.65
C SER A 178 23.40 6.47 -6.93
N SER A 179 22.99 5.96 -5.76
CA SER A 179 23.72 4.98 -4.95
C SER A 179 22.75 3.86 -4.54
N PRO A 180 22.40 2.95 -5.48
CA PRO A 180 21.47 1.86 -5.21
C PRO A 180 22.05 0.90 -4.17
N ARG A 181 21.17 0.31 -3.36
CA ARG A 181 21.60 -0.63 -2.31
C ARG A 181 22.21 -1.93 -2.84
N PHE A 182 21.83 -2.35 -4.05
CA PHE A 182 22.38 -3.53 -4.71
C PHE A 182 23.23 -3.08 -5.89
N VAL A 183 24.52 -3.45 -5.88
CA VAL A 183 25.46 -3.11 -6.93
C VAL A 183 25.83 -4.39 -7.68
N VAL A 184 25.69 -4.37 -9.00
CA VAL A 184 26.13 -5.47 -9.86
C VAL A 184 27.64 -5.37 -10.05
N LEU A 185 28.35 -6.43 -9.69
CA LEU A 185 29.80 -6.50 -9.79
C LEU A 185 30.24 -6.93 -11.20
N PRO A 186 31.49 -6.62 -11.59
CA PRO A 186 32.12 -7.24 -12.74
C PRO A 186 32.20 -8.76 -12.55
N SER A 187 31.54 -9.49 -13.45
CA SER A 187 31.46 -10.95 -13.44
C SER A 187 31.86 -11.55 -14.79
N VAL A 188 32.22 -12.83 -14.79
CA VAL A 188 32.42 -13.61 -16.02
C VAL A 188 31.10 -13.78 -16.77
N LYS A 189 31.16 -13.97 -18.10
CA LYS A 189 29.96 -14.09 -18.94
C LYS A 189 29.04 -15.20 -18.42
N GLY A 190 27.75 -14.87 -18.23
CA GLY A 190 26.72 -15.79 -17.73
C GLY A 190 26.65 -15.93 -16.20
N ARG A 191 27.58 -15.31 -15.47
CA ARG A 191 27.53 -15.15 -14.01
C ARG A 191 27.15 -13.73 -13.66
N HIS A 192 26.36 -13.56 -12.61
CA HIS A 192 25.95 -12.27 -12.08
C HIS A 192 26.24 -12.22 -10.59
N ASP A 193 27.28 -11.49 -10.18
CA ASP A 193 27.58 -11.24 -8.77
C ASP A 193 26.98 -9.89 -8.36
N ILE A 194 26.26 -9.87 -7.24
CA ILE A 194 25.63 -8.69 -6.67
C ILE A 194 26.15 -8.54 -5.24
N ILE A 195 26.48 -7.32 -4.84
CA ILE A 195 26.90 -6.99 -3.47
C ILE A 195 25.96 -5.93 -2.89
N PHE A 196 25.74 -5.97 -1.57
CA PHE A 196 25.07 -4.90 -0.86
C PHE A 196 26.00 -3.68 -0.72
N LEU A 197 25.46 -2.48 -0.85
CA LEU A 197 26.15 -1.24 -0.54
C LEU A 197 26.68 -1.25 0.91
N ASP A 198 25.92 -1.89 1.81
CA ASP A 198 26.30 -2.20 3.17
C ASP A 198 27.72 -2.83 3.24
N ASP A 199 28.04 -3.79 2.38
CA ASP A 199 29.31 -4.51 2.37
C ASP A 199 30.42 -3.76 1.64
N ILE A 200 30.10 -2.94 0.63
CA ILE A 200 31.08 -2.04 0.01
C ILE A 200 31.63 -1.07 1.06
N ILE A 201 30.76 -0.51 1.90
CA ILE A 201 31.18 0.38 3.00
C ILE A 201 31.99 -0.39 4.05
N ARG A 202 31.63 -1.66 4.36
CA ARG A 202 32.42 -2.52 5.26
C ARG A 202 33.82 -2.81 4.72
N LEU A 203 33.95 -3.03 3.40
CA LEU A 203 35.23 -3.23 2.74
C LEU A 203 36.13 -1.99 2.83
N CYS A 204 35.53 -0.79 2.75
CA CYS A 204 36.27 0.48 2.66
C CYS A 204 36.38 1.20 4.02
N LEU A 205 36.20 0.50 5.15
CA LEU A 205 36.30 1.11 6.48
C LEU A 205 37.67 1.76 6.71
N ASP A 206 38.75 1.15 6.23
CA ASP A 206 40.09 1.70 6.35
C ASP A 206 40.29 3.01 5.57
N GLU A 207 39.63 3.16 4.42
CA GLU A 207 39.65 4.42 3.67
C GLU A 207 38.82 5.52 4.34
N ILE A 208 37.78 5.15 5.08
CA ILE A 208 36.93 6.10 5.79
C ILE A 208 37.62 6.62 7.04
N PHE A 209 38.30 5.74 7.78
CA PHE A 209 38.88 6.04 9.09
C PHE A 209 40.42 6.10 9.08
N PHE A 210 41.03 6.30 7.91
CA PHE A 210 42.49 6.33 7.71
C PHE A 210 43.25 7.27 8.66
N MET A 211 42.59 8.31 9.18
CA MET A 211 43.18 9.26 10.12
C MET A 211 43.28 8.75 11.56
N PHE A 212 42.68 7.61 11.89
CA PHE A 212 42.70 7.01 13.23
C PHE A 212 43.67 5.82 13.28
N ASN A 213 44.41 5.71 14.39
CA ASN A 213 45.22 4.54 14.68
C ASN A 213 44.38 3.50 15.42
N TYR A 214 44.25 2.31 14.83
CA TYR A 214 43.59 1.15 15.42
C TYR A 214 44.26 -0.14 14.95
N LYS A 215 44.11 -1.21 15.73
CA LYS A 215 44.56 -2.57 15.38
C LYS A 215 43.50 -3.33 14.58
N SER A 216 42.24 -3.10 14.91
CA SER A 216 41.12 -3.69 14.20
C SER A 216 39.95 -2.72 14.11
N ILE A 217 39.21 -2.85 13.01
CA ILE A 217 37.99 -2.09 12.73
C ILE A 217 36.89 -3.06 12.31
N SER A 218 35.69 -2.87 12.84
CA SER A 218 34.51 -3.67 12.49
C SER A 218 33.27 -2.80 12.44
N ALA A 219 32.29 -3.20 11.63
CA ALA A 219 31.03 -2.50 11.46
C ALA A 219 29.85 -3.46 11.61
N TYR A 220 28.82 -2.99 12.31
CA TYR A 220 27.64 -3.75 12.67
C TYR A 220 26.40 -2.96 12.28
N THR A 221 25.51 -3.58 11.52
CA THR A 221 24.36 -2.87 10.96
C THR A 221 23.26 -2.74 12.00
N PHE A 222 22.64 -1.57 12.08
CA PHE A 222 21.44 -1.35 12.87
C PHE A 222 20.45 -0.45 12.14
N LYS A 223 19.18 -0.55 12.55
CA LYS A 223 18.07 0.25 12.08
C LYS A 223 17.23 0.68 13.28
N LEU A 224 16.65 1.87 13.16
CA LEU A 224 15.70 2.38 14.13
C LEU A 224 14.28 2.29 13.60
N MET A 225 13.35 1.95 14.49
CA MET A 225 11.93 2.14 14.25
C MET A 225 11.44 3.23 15.20
N ARG A 226 10.77 4.22 14.65
CA ARG A 226 10.13 5.30 15.40
C ARG A 226 8.62 5.12 15.32
N ASP A 227 7.93 5.57 16.36
CA ASP A 227 6.47 5.63 16.30
C ASP A 227 6.04 6.53 15.14
N ALA A 228 5.03 6.11 14.39
CA ALA A 228 4.44 6.98 13.39
C ALA A 228 3.91 8.23 14.12
N GLN A 229 4.11 9.42 13.54
CA GLN A 229 3.58 10.67 14.08
C GLN A 229 2.17 10.45 14.65
N LEU A 230 1.93 10.94 15.87
CA LEU A 230 0.58 11.11 16.40
C LEU A 230 -0.22 11.78 15.28
N THR A 231 -1.06 11.02 14.57
CA THR A 231 -2.10 11.65 13.76
C THR A 231 -2.93 12.43 14.76
N ILE A 232 -3.05 13.72 14.46
CA ILE A 232 -3.73 14.79 15.17
C ILE A 232 -5.21 14.41 15.35
N ASP A 233 -5.50 13.40 16.17
CA ASP A 233 -6.86 13.02 16.56
C ASP A 233 -7.16 13.49 18.00
N ASP A 234 -6.16 13.94 18.79
CA ASP A 234 -6.34 14.25 20.21
C ASP A 234 -5.97 15.69 20.66
N ASP A 235 -5.50 16.58 19.77
CA ASP A 235 -5.11 17.95 20.20
C ASP A 235 -5.67 19.04 19.27
N ILE A 236 -6.82 19.58 19.68
CA ILE A 236 -7.73 20.48 18.95
C ILE A 236 -7.22 21.94 18.92
N SER A 237 -6.08 22.25 19.56
CA SER A 237 -5.85 23.60 20.07
C SER A 237 -5.04 24.59 19.21
N LYS A 238 -4.46 24.23 18.05
CA LYS A 238 -3.64 25.17 17.24
C LYS A 238 -3.66 24.91 15.73
N SER A 239 -3.57 25.99 14.94
CA SER A 239 -3.55 25.96 13.47
C SER A 239 -2.27 25.31 12.91
N LEU A 240 -2.38 24.71 11.71
CA LEU A 240 -1.35 23.87 11.09
C LEU A 240 -0.06 24.65 10.73
N ILE A 241 -0.20 25.92 10.32
CA ILE A 241 0.89 26.76 9.85
C ILE A 241 1.73 27.27 11.04
N GLU A 242 1.10 27.68 12.14
CA GLU A 242 1.79 28.11 13.36
C GLU A 242 2.61 26.98 14.03
N LYS A 243 2.20 25.72 13.85
CA LYS A 243 2.93 24.54 14.34
C LYS A 243 4.19 24.22 13.53
N MET A 244 4.24 24.61 12.26
CA MET A 244 5.41 24.42 11.39
C MET A 244 6.46 25.52 11.61
N GLU A 245 6.03 26.75 11.89
CA GLU A 245 6.93 27.90 12.10
C GLU A 245 7.64 27.87 13.48
N THR A 246 7.01 27.28 14.51
CA THR A 246 7.56 27.25 15.87
C THR A 246 8.45 26.03 16.16
N GLY A 247 9.61 25.93 15.51
CA GLY A 247 10.80 25.21 16.03
C GLY A 247 10.63 23.78 16.59
N LEU A 248 9.58 23.05 16.19
CA LEU A 248 9.15 21.77 16.75
C LEU A 248 9.79 20.56 16.05
N GLN A 249 10.97 20.73 15.42
CA GLN A 249 11.63 19.66 14.64
C GLN A 249 11.79 18.36 15.45
N ASN A 250 12.12 18.42 16.74
CA ASN A 250 12.34 17.21 17.56
C ASN A 250 11.05 16.47 17.97
N ARG A 251 9.87 17.12 17.95
CA ARG A 251 8.57 16.47 18.25
C ARG A 251 7.86 15.99 16.98
N LEU A 252 8.20 16.55 15.81
CA LEU A 252 7.70 16.12 14.50
C LEU A 252 8.17 14.73 14.09
N HIS A 253 9.20 14.17 14.73
CA HIS A 253 9.91 13.00 14.20
C HIS A 253 9.70 11.67 14.95
N GLY A 254 8.80 11.60 15.93
CA GLY A 254 8.49 10.36 16.66
C GLY A 254 9.63 9.85 17.56
N GLN A 255 9.30 9.33 18.74
CA GLN A 255 10.29 8.73 19.64
C GLN A 255 10.78 7.38 19.07
N PRO A 256 12.06 7.02 19.22
CA PRO A 256 12.51 5.66 18.94
C PRO A 256 11.70 4.68 19.80
N VAL A 257 11.16 3.63 19.17
CA VAL A 257 10.42 2.57 19.87
C VAL A 257 11.13 1.23 19.79
N ARG A 258 11.99 1.04 18.78
CA ARG A 258 12.71 -0.22 18.58
C ARG A 258 14.06 0.01 17.92
N LEU A 259 15.07 -0.68 18.40
CA LEU A 259 16.39 -0.80 17.79
C LEU A 259 16.55 -2.24 17.30
N ILE A 260 16.72 -2.40 16.00
CA ILE A 260 17.06 -3.68 15.38
C ILE A 260 18.55 -3.62 15.08
N TYR A 261 19.33 -4.57 15.58
CA TYR A 261 20.79 -4.54 15.48
C TYR A 261 21.33 -5.90 15.05
N ASP A 262 22.51 -5.90 14.45
CA ASP A 262 23.26 -7.12 14.12
C ASP A 262 23.59 -7.89 15.40
N LYS A 263 23.17 -9.15 15.50
CA LYS A 263 23.40 -10.00 16.68
C LYS A 263 24.87 -10.15 17.08
N GLU A 264 25.80 -9.94 16.15
CA GLU A 264 27.24 -10.01 16.41
C GLU A 264 27.81 -8.69 16.95
N MET A 265 26.97 -7.66 17.14
CA MET A 265 27.37 -6.37 17.70
C MET A 265 27.86 -6.53 19.14
N PRO A 266 29.07 -6.05 19.47
CA PRO A 266 29.59 -6.06 20.84
C PRO A 266 28.67 -5.31 21.81
N GLU A 267 28.51 -5.86 23.02
CA GLU A 267 27.60 -5.30 24.04
C GLU A 267 27.94 -3.85 24.39
N ASP A 268 29.23 -3.49 24.46
CA ASP A 268 29.66 -2.12 24.76
C ASP A 268 29.24 -1.09 23.69
N LEU A 269 29.25 -1.48 22.41
CA LEU A 269 28.76 -0.65 21.32
C LEU A 269 27.23 -0.55 21.35
N LEU A 270 26.54 -1.67 21.60
CA LEU A 270 25.09 -1.70 21.72
C LEU A 270 24.62 -0.79 22.87
N ASP A 271 25.28 -0.85 24.03
CA ASP A 271 24.98 -0.05 25.21
C ASP A 271 25.13 1.45 24.96
N ILE A 272 26.16 1.85 24.20
CA ILE A 272 26.36 3.25 23.81
C ILE A 272 25.20 3.74 22.94
N ILE A 273 24.78 2.93 21.96
CA ILE A 273 23.72 3.30 21.02
C ILE A 273 22.35 3.32 21.74
N SER A 274 22.02 2.26 22.46
CA SER A 274 20.75 2.09 23.18
C SER A 274 20.57 3.18 24.24
N SER A 275 21.61 3.48 25.01
CA SER A 275 21.59 4.53 26.04
C SER A 275 21.36 5.92 25.44
N LYS A 276 22.03 6.25 24.32
CA LYS A 276 21.87 7.55 23.65
C LYS A 276 20.51 7.72 23.00
N LEU A 277 19.88 6.62 22.58
CA LEU A 277 18.53 6.60 22.02
C LEU A 277 17.44 6.44 23.09
N GLN A 278 17.82 6.32 24.37
CA GLN A 278 16.92 6.12 25.51
C GLN A 278 16.09 4.83 25.43
N LEU A 279 16.61 3.81 24.74
CA LEU A 279 16.01 2.48 24.65
C LEU A 279 16.69 1.58 25.69
N LYS A 280 15.97 1.26 26.76
CA LYS A 280 16.53 0.54 27.93
C LYS A 280 15.85 -0.80 28.19
N ARG A 281 14.67 -1.03 27.62
CA ARG A 281 13.90 -2.24 27.89
C ARG A 281 14.26 -3.31 26.87
N ARG A 282 14.34 -4.57 27.32
CA ARG A 282 14.67 -5.70 26.45
C ARG A 282 13.70 -5.88 25.28
N GLU A 283 12.44 -5.50 25.48
CA GLU A 283 11.39 -5.51 24.44
C GLU A 283 11.60 -4.47 23.33
N GLU A 284 12.48 -3.49 23.54
CA GLU A 284 12.83 -2.44 22.56
C GLU A 284 14.06 -2.83 21.71
N LEU A 285 14.76 -3.92 22.04
CA LEU A 285 16.01 -4.32 21.43
C LEU A 285 15.84 -5.68 20.73
N ASP A 286 15.93 -5.70 19.41
CA ASP A 286 15.85 -6.92 18.61
C ASP A 286 17.20 -7.25 17.96
N ALA A 287 17.77 -8.39 18.35
CA ALA A 287 18.91 -8.97 17.65
C ALA A 287 18.44 -9.58 16.32
N GLY A 288 19.02 -9.14 15.22
CA GLY A 288 18.72 -9.57 13.85
C GLY A 288 19.95 -10.03 13.09
N GLY A 289 19.77 -10.28 11.78
CA GLY A 289 20.85 -10.65 10.88
C GLY A 289 21.74 -9.46 10.47
N GLN A 290 22.76 -9.75 9.67
CA GLN A 290 23.72 -8.76 9.15
C GLN A 290 23.04 -7.67 8.29
N TYR A 291 22.02 -8.05 7.51
CA TYR A 291 21.30 -7.14 6.63
C TYR A 291 19.91 -6.84 7.18
N HIS A 292 19.61 -5.55 7.30
CA HIS A 292 18.27 -5.06 7.68
C HIS A 292 17.54 -4.46 6.48
N LEU A 293 16.34 -3.91 6.69
CA LEU A 293 15.58 -3.18 5.65
C LEU A 293 15.34 -4.01 4.38
N MET A 294 14.87 -5.24 4.54
CA MET A 294 14.66 -6.17 3.43
C MET A 294 13.62 -5.71 2.40
N ARG A 295 12.87 -4.62 2.66
CA ARG A 295 12.03 -3.95 1.64
C ARG A 295 12.78 -3.61 0.35
N ASP A 296 14.09 -3.34 0.43
CA ASP A 296 14.88 -2.99 -0.75
C ASP A 296 14.99 -4.15 -1.74
N LEU A 297 14.72 -5.41 -1.35
CA LEU A 297 14.62 -6.55 -2.26
C LEU A 297 13.61 -6.30 -3.41
N MET A 298 12.62 -5.42 -3.22
CA MET A 298 11.72 -4.98 -4.30
C MET A 298 12.45 -4.25 -5.44
N LYS A 299 13.60 -3.64 -5.15
CA LYS A 299 14.47 -2.88 -6.07
C LYS A 299 15.68 -3.69 -6.53
N PHE A 300 15.70 -5.01 -6.31
CA PHE A 300 16.78 -5.87 -6.78
C PHE A 300 17.00 -5.72 -8.30
N PRO A 301 18.26 -5.64 -8.78
CA PRO A 301 18.58 -5.34 -10.17
C PRO A 301 18.10 -6.45 -11.11
N LYS A 302 17.65 -6.04 -12.31
CA LYS A 302 17.19 -6.95 -13.36
C LYS A 302 18.37 -7.59 -14.11
N VAL A 303 19.03 -8.55 -13.49
CA VAL A 303 20.20 -9.24 -14.09
C VAL A 303 19.82 -10.39 -15.03
N ARG A 304 18.66 -11.02 -14.81
CA ARG A 304 18.12 -12.14 -15.60
C ARG A 304 16.65 -11.88 -15.95
N PRO A 305 16.36 -11.10 -17.01
CA PRO A 305 15.00 -10.75 -17.40
C PRO A 305 14.09 -11.95 -17.72
N ASP A 306 14.67 -13.09 -18.07
CA ASP A 306 13.97 -14.35 -18.33
C ASP A 306 13.42 -15.01 -17.05
N LEU A 307 13.96 -14.67 -15.88
CA LEU A 307 13.48 -15.12 -14.56
C LEU A 307 12.51 -14.13 -13.90
N GLU A 308 12.16 -13.05 -14.62
CA GLU A 308 11.19 -12.05 -14.20
C GLU A 308 9.81 -12.36 -14.81
N SER A 309 8.77 -11.89 -14.14
CA SER A 309 7.40 -11.95 -14.65
C SER A 309 7.27 -11.06 -15.87
N LYS A 310 6.74 -11.63 -16.96
CA LYS A 310 6.35 -10.86 -18.13
C LYS A 310 5.13 -10.00 -17.78
N SER A 311 5.31 -8.70 -17.67
CA SER A 311 4.19 -7.76 -17.57
C SER A 311 3.43 -7.75 -18.90
N LEU A 312 2.13 -8.03 -18.85
CA LEU A 312 1.28 -7.94 -20.03
C LEU A 312 1.07 -6.46 -20.37
N ALA A 313 1.18 -6.10 -21.65
CA ALA A 313 0.95 -4.74 -22.09
C ALA A 313 -0.52 -4.36 -21.84
N PRO A 314 -0.79 -3.21 -21.18
CA PRO A 314 -2.16 -2.75 -20.97
C PRO A 314 -2.89 -2.56 -22.30
N LEU A 315 -4.15 -2.97 -22.33
CA LEU A 315 -5.02 -2.91 -23.49
C LEU A 315 -5.63 -1.52 -23.66
N ASN A 316 -5.93 -1.15 -24.90
CA ASN A 316 -6.82 -0.02 -25.16
C ASN A 316 -8.27 -0.43 -24.91
N HIS A 317 -9.11 0.49 -24.43
CA HIS A 317 -10.54 0.21 -24.30
C HIS A 317 -11.20 0.31 -25.69
N PRO A 318 -12.11 -0.59 -26.09
CA PRO A 318 -12.54 -0.71 -27.48
C PRO A 318 -13.36 0.49 -27.96
N HIS A 319 -14.02 1.19 -27.02
CA HIS A 319 -14.76 2.41 -27.31
C HIS A 319 -13.88 3.67 -27.40
N ILE A 320 -12.63 3.63 -26.93
CA ILE A 320 -11.71 4.76 -26.99
C ILE A 320 -10.71 4.52 -28.11
N LYS A 321 -11.00 5.06 -29.30
CA LYS A 321 -10.13 4.92 -30.46
C LYS A 321 -8.96 5.92 -30.36
N PRO A 322 -7.75 5.56 -30.85
CA PRO A 322 -6.66 6.52 -31.00
C PRO A 322 -7.12 7.74 -31.80
N PHE A 323 -6.62 8.93 -31.42
CA PHE A 323 -6.94 10.20 -32.08
C PHE A 323 -8.44 10.53 -32.15
N SER A 324 -9.24 9.99 -31.23
CA SER A 324 -10.66 10.30 -31.09
C SER A 324 -10.95 11.05 -29.79
N SER A 325 -12.01 11.86 -29.79
CA SER A 325 -12.44 12.62 -28.61
C SER A 325 -13.07 11.67 -27.59
N ILE A 326 -12.42 11.56 -26.43
CA ILE A 326 -12.89 10.81 -25.28
C ILE A 326 -14.16 11.46 -24.71
N LEU A 327 -14.22 12.80 -24.66
CA LEU A 327 -15.43 13.50 -24.20
C LEU A 327 -16.66 13.18 -25.08
N LYS A 328 -16.49 13.10 -26.40
CA LYS A 328 -17.59 12.67 -27.31
C LYS A 328 -17.99 11.22 -27.07
N THR A 329 -17.05 10.34 -26.75
CA THR A 329 -17.34 8.94 -26.43
C THR A 329 -18.16 8.85 -25.14
N ILE A 330 -17.72 9.50 -24.06
CA ILE A 330 -18.40 9.51 -22.76
C ILE A 330 -19.78 10.18 -22.87
N ALA A 331 -19.92 11.17 -23.75
CA ALA A 331 -21.20 11.84 -24.00
C ALA A 331 -22.24 10.90 -24.62
N ARG A 332 -21.82 9.83 -25.28
CA ARG A 332 -22.71 8.85 -25.92
C ARG A 332 -23.00 7.66 -25.01
N LYS A 333 -22.01 7.21 -24.25
CA LYS A 333 -22.11 6.03 -23.39
C LYS A 333 -21.07 6.07 -22.27
N ASP A 334 -21.43 5.48 -21.12
CA ASP A 334 -20.51 5.27 -20.02
C ASP A 334 -19.36 4.32 -20.43
N VAL A 335 -18.18 4.52 -19.84
CA VAL A 335 -16.98 3.71 -20.11
C VAL A 335 -16.37 3.27 -18.79
N LEU A 336 -16.21 1.95 -18.62
CA LEU A 336 -15.53 1.36 -17.47
C LEU A 336 -14.10 0.94 -17.85
N LEU A 337 -13.12 1.50 -17.14
CA LEU A 337 -11.75 1.05 -17.18
C LEU A 337 -11.48 0.11 -16.00
N ASN A 338 -10.67 -0.92 -16.24
CA ASN A 338 -10.12 -1.81 -15.24
C ASN A 338 -8.60 -1.86 -15.39
N TYR A 339 -7.87 -1.26 -14.46
CA TYR A 339 -6.41 -1.28 -14.39
C TYR A 339 -5.93 -2.54 -13.68
N PRO A 340 -4.71 -3.05 -13.95
CA PRO A 340 -3.78 -2.62 -14.99
C PRO A 340 -4.11 -3.20 -16.38
N TYR A 341 -5.25 -3.88 -16.54
CA TYR A 341 -5.65 -4.51 -17.81
C TYR A 341 -5.87 -3.49 -18.92
N HIS A 342 -6.43 -2.33 -18.60
CA HIS A 342 -6.54 -1.16 -19.48
C HIS A 342 -5.43 -0.16 -19.20
N THR A 343 -5.04 0.60 -20.22
CA THR A 343 -4.05 1.67 -20.04
C THR A 343 -4.60 2.85 -19.24
N PHE A 344 -3.79 3.36 -18.30
CA PHE A 344 -4.06 4.60 -17.57
C PHE A 344 -3.99 5.85 -18.47
N ASN A 345 -3.43 5.73 -19.67
CA ASN A 345 -3.38 6.84 -20.63
C ASN A 345 -4.77 7.35 -21.01
N HIS A 346 -5.82 6.50 -21.01
CA HIS A 346 -7.20 6.96 -21.27
C HIS A 346 -7.66 8.03 -20.28
N PHE A 347 -7.28 7.89 -19.00
CA PHE A 347 -7.55 8.91 -17.98
C PHE A 347 -6.74 10.18 -18.18
N ILE A 348 -5.46 10.05 -18.54
CA ILE A 348 -4.61 11.20 -18.81
C ILE A 348 -5.11 11.95 -20.05
N ASP A 349 -5.52 11.24 -21.09
CA ASP A 349 -6.00 11.82 -22.34
C ASP A 349 -7.37 12.49 -22.16
N PHE A 350 -8.23 11.96 -21.27
CA PHE A 350 -9.45 12.65 -20.82
C PHE A 350 -9.12 14.02 -20.21
N LEU A 351 -8.15 14.09 -19.28
CA LEU A 351 -7.73 15.35 -18.67
C LEU A 351 -7.06 16.29 -19.68
N ARG A 352 -6.25 15.77 -20.60
CA ARG A 352 -5.60 16.56 -21.64
C ARG A 352 -6.59 17.15 -22.62
N GLU A 353 -7.58 16.38 -23.07
CA GLU A 353 -8.67 16.87 -23.91
C GLU A 353 -9.45 17.95 -23.16
N ALA A 354 -9.81 17.70 -21.90
CA ALA A 354 -10.51 18.69 -21.07
C ALA A 354 -9.67 19.97 -20.86
N ALA A 355 -8.35 19.87 -20.79
CA ALA A 355 -7.45 21.01 -20.63
C ALA A 355 -7.42 21.94 -21.86
N ILE A 356 -7.66 21.43 -23.06
CA ILE A 356 -7.57 22.20 -24.32
C ILE A 356 -8.94 22.48 -24.97
N ASP A 357 -10.00 21.74 -24.63
CA ASP A 357 -11.34 21.98 -25.20
C ASP A 357 -11.83 23.39 -24.80
N PRO A 358 -12.15 24.29 -25.77
CA PRO A 358 -12.60 25.65 -25.49
C PRO A 358 -14.00 25.71 -24.84
N LYS A 359 -14.76 24.61 -24.83
CA LYS A 359 -16.07 24.52 -24.20
C LYS A 359 -16.00 24.12 -22.73
N VAL A 360 -14.84 23.66 -22.25
CA VAL A 360 -14.65 23.29 -20.84
C VAL A 360 -14.40 24.55 -20.02
N GLU A 361 -15.17 24.72 -18.97
CA GLU A 361 -15.15 25.88 -18.08
C GLU A 361 -14.35 25.58 -16.80
N SER A 362 -14.55 24.39 -16.24
CA SER A 362 -13.94 24.00 -14.96
C SER A 362 -13.47 22.55 -14.93
N ILE A 363 -12.45 22.28 -14.13
CA ILE A 363 -12.01 20.93 -13.77
C ILE A 363 -11.84 20.86 -12.25
N TYR A 364 -12.51 19.90 -11.62
CA TYR A 364 -12.35 19.58 -10.20
C TYR A 364 -11.81 18.17 -10.04
N ILE A 365 -10.86 17.97 -9.14
CA ILE A 365 -10.25 16.66 -8.89
C ILE A 365 -9.82 16.50 -7.44
N THR A 366 -9.96 15.29 -6.90
CA THR A 366 -9.37 14.91 -5.60
C THR A 366 -8.02 14.24 -5.81
N LEU A 367 -6.97 14.69 -5.11
CA LEU A 367 -5.63 14.10 -5.16
C LEU A 367 -5.21 13.65 -3.76
N TYR A 368 -5.07 12.32 -3.59
CA TYR A 368 -4.60 11.73 -2.33
C TYR A 368 -3.09 11.47 -2.35
N ARG A 369 -2.57 11.00 -3.51
CA ARG A 369 -1.16 10.67 -3.75
C ARG A 369 -0.81 10.97 -5.19
N VAL A 370 0.36 11.56 -5.43
CA VAL A 370 0.82 11.97 -6.75
C VAL A 370 2.11 11.24 -7.09
N ALA A 371 2.30 10.84 -8.35
CA ALA A 371 3.55 10.21 -8.79
C ALA A 371 4.69 11.23 -8.94
N GLU A 372 5.94 10.78 -8.77
CA GLU A 372 7.14 11.56 -9.11
C GLU A 372 7.09 11.89 -10.62
N ARG A 373 6.88 13.17 -10.95
CA ARG A 373 6.61 13.69 -12.32
C ARG A 373 5.25 13.30 -12.90
N SER A 374 4.19 13.50 -12.14
CA SER A 374 2.82 13.17 -12.57
C SER A 374 2.36 13.94 -13.82
N LYS A 375 1.89 13.19 -14.82
CA LYS A 375 1.24 13.72 -16.03
C LYS A 375 -0.14 14.29 -15.72
N VAL A 376 -0.78 13.83 -14.64
CA VAL A 376 -2.04 14.39 -14.12
C VAL A 376 -1.82 15.84 -13.70
N ILE A 377 -0.80 16.11 -12.89
CA ILE A 377 -0.43 17.47 -12.47
C ILE A 377 -0.16 18.37 -13.68
N ASN A 378 0.63 17.87 -14.64
CA ASN A 378 0.92 18.63 -15.86
C ASN A 378 -0.33 18.95 -16.68
N ALA A 379 -1.30 18.03 -16.77
CA ALA A 379 -2.56 18.28 -17.46
C ALA A 379 -3.40 19.36 -16.76
N LEU A 380 -3.43 19.36 -15.42
CA LEU A 380 -4.13 20.36 -14.62
C LEU A 380 -3.49 21.75 -14.72
N ILE A 381 -2.16 21.83 -14.68
CA ILE A 381 -1.40 23.07 -14.93
C ILE A 381 -1.72 23.61 -16.33
N ASN A 382 -1.71 22.77 -17.35
CA ASN A 382 -2.04 23.18 -18.71
C ASN A 382 -3.49 23.68 -18.83
N ALA A 383 -4.44 23.06 -18.11
CA ALA A 383 -5.82 23.53 -18.08
C ALA A 383 -5.93 24.95 -17.49
N ALA A 384 -5.23 25.21 -16.37
CA ALA A 384 -5.20 26.53 -15.74
C ALA A 384 -4.55 27.58 -16.68
N LYS A 385 -3.44 27.24 -17.33
CA LYS A 385 -2.79 28.10 -18.35
C LYS A 385 -3.69 28.42 -19.53
N ASN A 386 -4.57 27.49 -19.91
CA ASN A 386 -5.59 27.70 -20.95
C ASN A 386 -6.84 28.43 -20.43
N GLY A 387 -6.77 29.10 -19.28
CA GLY A 387 -7.83 29.95 -18.73
C GLY A 387 -8.99 29.19 -18.08
N LYS A 388 -8.87 27.89 -17.82
CA LYS A 388 -9.91 27.08 -17.18
C LYS A 388 -9.83 27.21 -15.68
N ARG A 389 -10.98 27.14 -15.01
CA ARG A 389 -11.04 27.13 -13.54
C ARG A 389 -10.70 25.74 -13.02
N VAL A 390 -9.48 25.57 -12.52
CA VAL A 390 -9.02 24.27 -11.99
C VAL A 390 -9.03 24.30 -10.46
N VAL A 391 -9.74 23.35 -9.85
CA VAL A 391 -9.83 23.18 -8.40
C VAL A 391 -9.31 21.80 -8.03
N VAL A 392 -8.29 21.77 -7.18
CA VAL A 392 -7.65 20.53 -6.72
C VAL A 392 -7.84 20.40 -5.23
N LEU A 393 -8.48 19.31 -4.80
CA LEU A 393 -8.56 18.99 -3.38
C LEU A 393 -7.43 18.03 -3.00
N MET A 394 -6.49 18.47 -2.17
CA MET A 394 -5.30 17.71 -1.78
C MET A 394 -5.26 17.39 -0.30
N GLU A 395 -4.96 16.14 0.02
CA GLU A 395 -4.68 15.68 1.39
C GLU A 395 -3.17 15.78 1.65
N LEU A 396 -2.74 16.79 2.41
CA LEU A 396 -1.33 16.98 2.77
C LEU A 396 -0.83 15.88 3.72
N LEU A 397 -1.72 15.34 4.58
CA LEU A 397 -1.38 14.34 5.59
C LEU A 397 -1.56 12.89 5.10
N ALA A 398 -1.31 12.67 3.81
CA ALA A 398 -1.23 11.34 3.25
C ALA A 398 0.09 10.70 3.69
N ARG A 399 -0.01 9.58 4.42
CA ARG A 399 1.14 8.91 5.04
C ARG A 399 2.20 8.57 3.99
N PHE A 400 3.44 8.97 4.27
CA PHE A 400 4.68 8.74 3.51
C PHE A 400 4.89 9.58 2.27
N ASP A 401 3.93 10.45 1.91
CA ASP A 401 3.97 11.28 0.72
C ASP A 401 3.85 12.78 1.08
N GLU A 402 4.03 13.14 2.35
CA GLU A 402 3.78 14.49 2.87
C GLU A 402 4.66 15.53 2.19
N GLU A 403 5.97 15.28 2.07
CA GLU A 403 6.93 16.20 1.43
C GLU A 403 6.56 16.46 -0.04
N GLN A 404 6.22 15.40 -0.78
CA GLN A 404 5.88 15.48 -2.20
C GLN A 404 4.52 16.18 -2.43
N ASN A 405 3.53 15.92 -1.57
CA ASN A 405 2.24 16.59 -1.66
C ASN A 405 2.35 18.09 -1.35
N VAL A 406 3.24 18.49 -0.44
CA VAL A 406 3.54 19.91 -0.17
C VAL A 406 4.17 20.57 -1.39
N GLU A 407 5.21 19.97 -1.98
CA GLU A 407 5.86 20.49 -3.19
C GLU A 407 4.87 20.68 -4.35
N TYR A 408 4.04 19.67 -4.64
CA TYR A 408 3.05 19.79 -5.71
C TYR A 408 1.95 20.81 -5.42
N SER A 409 1.58 21.00 -4.15
CA SER A 409 0.63 22.04 -3.77
C SER A 409 1.16 23.42 -4.15
N GLU A 410 2.42 23.71 -3.83
CA GLU A 410 3.07 24.98 -4.16
C GLU A 410 3.15 25.20 -5.67
N ILE A 411 3.56 24.16 -6.41
CA ILE A 411 3.64 24.21 -7.88
C ILE A 411 2.26 24.50 -8.49
N LEU A 412 1.21 23.80 -8.07
CA LEU A 412 -0.14 23.99 -8.60
C LEU A 412 -0.65 25.41 -8.33
N GLN A 413 -0.50 25.91 -7.10
CA GLN A 413 -0.93 27.26 -6.74
C GLN A 413 -0.22 28.33 -7.56
N LYS A 414 1.10 28.20 -7.75
CA LYS A 414 1.90 29.13 -8.55
C LYS A 414 1.42 29.20 -10.01
N GLU A 415 0.92 28.10 -10.55
CA GLU A 415 0.42 28.00 -11.93
C GLU A 415 -1.07 28.34 -12.06
N GLY A 416 -1.70 28.92 -11.03
CA GLY A 416 -3.08 29.43 -11.08
C GLY A 416 -4.16 28.40 -10.75
N VAL A 417 -3.79 27.21 -10.25
CA VAL A 417 -4.74 26.20 -9.79
C VAL A 417 -5.20 26.52 -8.36
N LYS A 418 -6.51 26.48 -8.11
CA LYS A 418 -7.04 26.61 -6.74
C LYS A 418 -6.85 25.30 -5.99
N VAL A 419 -5.82 25.23 -5.16
CA VAL A 419 -5.59 24.09 -4.26
C VAL A 419 -6.35 24.30 -2.96
N ILE A 420 -7.13 23.30 -2.56
CA ILE A 420 -7.89 23.27 -1.32
C ILE A 420 -7.42 22.09 -0.51
N HIS A 421 -7.05 22.34 0.75
CA HIS A 421 -6.61 21.30 1.67
C HIS A 421 -7.79 20.67 2.38
N GLY A 422 -7.67 19.37 2.67
CA GLY A 422 -8.67 18.64 3.47
C GLY A 422 -8.91 19.29 4.85
N VAL A 423 -10.12 19.15 5.37
CA VAL A 423 -10.48 19.68 6.69
C VAL A 423 -9.97 18.76 7.80
N THR A 424 -9.43 19.36 8.87
CA THR A 424 -8.95 18.65 10.05
C THR A 424 -10.05 17.71 10.60
N GLY A 425 -9.71 16.43 10.80
CA GLY A 425 -10.64 15.41 11.29
C GLY A 425 -11.47 14.69 10.21
N LEU A 426 -11.43 15.12 8.94
CA LEU A 426 -12.20 14.51 7.86
C LEU A 426 -11.34 14.25 6.62
N LYS A 427 -10.72 13.07 6.58
CA LYS A 427 -9.82 12.70 5.47
C LYS A 427 -10.57 12.38 4.19
N VAL A 428 -10.12 12.96 3.09
CA VAL A 428 -10.71 12.71 1.78
C VAL A 428 -9.96 11.59 1.07
N HIS A 429 -10.70 10.53 0.76
CA HIS A 429 -10.17 9.33 0.12
C HIS A 429 -11.03 8.92 -1.08
N SER A 430 -11.94 9.77 -1.53
CA SER A 430 -12.62 9.62 -2.81
C SER A 430 -11.68 9.90 -3.99
N LYS A 431 -11.93 9.26 -5.13
CA LYS A 431 -11.18 9.47 -6.38
C LYS A 431 -12.14 9.86 -7.47
N ILE A 432 -12.47 11.14 -7.46
CA ILE A 432 -13.47 11.71 -8.33
C ILE A 432 -12.89 12.87 -9.14
N VAL A 433 -13.38 13.00 -10.36
CA VAL A 433 -13.12 14.16 -11.24
C VAL A 433 -14.47 14.66 -11.74
N LEU A 434 -14.62 15.98 -11.81
CA LEU A 434 -15.73 16.65 -12.48
C LEU A 434 -15.15 17.59 -13.54
N VAL A 435 -15.62 17.47 -14.77
CA VAL A 435 -15.32 18.39 -15.87
C VAL A 435 -16.62 19.07 -16.26
N GLU A 436 -16.70 20.37 -15.98
CA GLU A 436 -17.85 21.21 -16.35
C GLU A 436 -17.60 21.80 -17.73
N ARG A 437 -18.53 21.56 -18.65
CA ARG A 437 -18.39 21.94 -20.06
C ARG A 437 -19.73 22.38 -20.61
N LYS A 438 -19.72 23.44 -21.42
CA LYS A 438 -20.92 23.99 -22.07
C LYS A 438 -21.78 22.88 -22.70
N ASN A 439 -23.03 22.80 -22.25
CA ASN A 439 -24.09 21.87 -22.64
C ASN A 439 -23.97 20.43 -22.11
N LYS A 440 -22.83 19.98 -21.60
CA LYS A 440 -22.69 18.60 -21.11
C LYS A 440 -21.47 18.41 -20.22
N ASP A 441 -21.73 18.05 -18.97
CA ASP A 441 -20.70 17.80 -17.97
C ASP A 441 -20.32 16.32 -17.89
N PHE A 442 -19.14 16.04 -17.34
CA PHE A 442 -18.57 14.69 -17.24
C PHE A 442 -18.02 14.42 -15.85
N ALA A 443 -18.17 13.18 -15.40
CA ALA A 443 -17.58 12.71 -14.15
C ALA A 443 -16.70 11.47 -14.39
N TYR A 444 -15.65 11.37 -13.59
CA TYR A 444 -14.89 10.13 -13.38
C TYR A 444 -15.01 9.71 -11.93
N ILE A 445 -15.34 8.45 -11.66
CA ILE A 445 -15.39 7.86 -10.32
C ILE A 445 -14.51 6.61 -10.30
N GLY A 446 -13.46 6.62 -9.48
CA GLY A 446 -12.49 5.54 -9.37
C GLY A 446 -12.47 4.85 -8.01
N THR A 447 -11.98 3.61 -8.00
CA THR A 447 -11.67 2.86 -6.77
C THR A 447 -10.24 3.11 -6.28
N GLY A 448 -9.35 3.56 -7.17
CA GLY A 448 -7.91 3.77 -6.95
C GLY A 448 -7.44 5.19 -7.19
N ASN A 449 -6.23 5.51 -6.71
CA ASN A 449 -5.60 6.83 -6.82
C ASN A 449 -5.25 7.21 -8.27
N PHE A 450 -5.13 8.52 -8.52
CA PHE A 450 -4.66 9.08 -9.79
C PHE A 450 -3.12 9.05 -9.90
N ASN A 451 -2.53 7.85 -9.80
CA ASN A 451 -1.08 7.65 -9.82
C ASN A 451 -0.69 6.59 -10.85
N GLU A 452 0.09 7.02 -11.84
CA GLU A 452 0.50 6.24 -13.01
C GLU A 452 1.31 4.99 -12.64
N ALA A 453 2.16 5.09 -11.62
CA ALA A 453 2.97 3.96 -11.15
C ALA A 453 2.07 2.91 -10.49
N THR A 454 1.15 3.33 -9.62
CA THR A 454 0.21 2.39 -8.98
C THR A 454 -0.76 1.77 -9.97
N ALA A 455 -1.20 2.48 -11.01
CA ALA A 455 -2.11 1.95 -12.02
C ALA A 455 -1.52 0.77 -12.83
N GLN A 456 -0.20 0.54 -12.78
CA GLN A 456 0.45 -0.61 -13.42
C GLN A 456 0.44 -1.89 -12.58
N ILE A 457 0.17 -1.75 -11.28
CA ILE A 457 0.26 -2.83 -10.30
C ILE A 457 -1.05 -3.03 -9.53
N TYR A 458 -1.90 -2.02 -9.41
CA TYR A 458 -3.13 -2.08 -8.62
C TYR A 458 -4.31 -2.41 -9.53
N GLY A 459 -5.06 -3.43 -9.15
CA GLY A 459 -6.31 -3.82 -9.79
C GLY A 459 -7.42 -2.84 -9.42
N ASP A 460 -7.79 -1.90 -10.28
CA ASP A 460 -8.69 -0.77 -9.95
C ASP A 460 -9.72 -0.48 -11.05
N PHE A 461 -10.90 0.00 -10.68
CA PHE A 461 -11.92 0.48 -11.60
C PHE A 461 -11.92 2.00 -11.73
N GLY A 462 -12.28 2.47 -12.93
CA GLY A 462 -12.59 3.86 -13.23
C GLY A 462 -13.80 3.96 -14.14
N LEU A 463 -14.87 4.62 -13.67
CA LEU A 463 -16.07 4.87 -14.46
C LEU A 463 -16.05 6.29 -15.01
N PHE A 464 -16.02 6.43 -16.33
CA PHE A 464 -16.41 7.67 -17.00
C PHE A 464 -17.90 7.68 -17.25
N THR A 465 -18.55 8.81 -16.95
CA THR A 465 -19.98 8.98 -17.23
C THR A 465 -20.33 10.42 -17.56
N SER A 466 -21.39 10.57 -18.35
CA SER A 466 -22.10 11.84 -18.54
C SER A 466 -23.56 11.76 -18.10
N ASN A 467 -23.88 10.79 -17.23
CA ASN A 467 -25.20 10.65 -16.64
C ASN A 467 -25.53 11.89 -15.81
N PRO A 468 -26.61 12.64 -16.14
CA PRO A 468 -26.90 13.92 -15.50
C PRO A 468 -27.01 13.85 -13.97
N GLN A 469 -27.55 12.75 -13.42
CA GLN A 469 -27.73 12.62 -11.98
C GLN A 469 -26.41 12.29 -11.26
N ILE A 470 -25.57 11.42 -11.83
CA ILE A 470 -24.25 11.12 -11.25
C ILE A 470 -23.35 12.36 -11.30
N VAL A 471 -23.41 13.11 -12.41
CA VAL A 471 -22.63 14.35 -12.56
C VAL A 471 -23.10 15.43 -11.58
N ALA A 472 -24.42 15.61 -11.44
CA ALA A 472 -24.98 16.53 -10.45
C ALA A 472 -24.58 16.16 -9.01
N ASP A 473 -24.66 14.87 -8.66
CA ASP A 473 -24.19 14.40 -7.35
C ASP A 473 -22.69 14.63 -7.15
N THR A 474 -21.88 14.45 -8.20
CA THR A 474 -20.43 14.71 -8.14
C THR A 474 -20.15 16.20 -7.87
N ALA A 475 -20.89 17.10 -8.51
CA ALA A 475 -20.81 18.53 -8.25
C ALA A 475 -21.22 18.89 -6.80
N ILE A 476 -22.28 18.26 -6.28
CA ILE A 476 -22.71 18.40 -4.88
C ILE A 476 -21.61 17.94 -3.92
N VAL A 477 -20.93 16.83 -4.21
CA VAL A 477 -19.81 16.35 -3.39
C VAL A 477 -18.65 17.35 -3.41
N PHE A 478 -18.31 17.93 -4.56
CA PHE A 478 -17.28 18.97 -4.60
C PHE A 478 -17.71 20.25 -3.85
N ASP A 479 -18.96 20.72 -3.99
CA ASP A 479 -19.44 21.88 -3.21
C ASP A 479 -19.35 21.61 -1.70
N PHE A 480 -19.71 20.40 -1.25
CA PHE A 480 -19.55 20.00 0.14
C PHE A 480 -18.08 19.98 0.59
N LEU A 481 -17.18 19.42 -0.23
CA LEU A 481 -15.75 19.36 0.09
C LEU A 481 -15.11 20.75 0.17
N ILE A 482 -15.63 21.71 -0.58
CA ILE A 482 -15.22 23.13 -0.54
C ILE A 482 -15.88 23.85 0.65
N ASN A 483 -17.14 23.53 0.95
CA ASN A 483 -17.99 24.20 1.93
C ASN A 483 -18.54 23.18 2.94
N THR A 484 -17.69 22.67 3.83
CA THR A 484 -18.01 21.53 4.72
C THR A 484 -19.13 21.77 5.72
N HIS A 485 -19.60 23.01 5.89
CA HIS A 485 -20.72 23.35 6.76
C HIS A 485 -22.10 23.13 6.11
N LYS A 486 -22.16 22.96 4.79
CA LYS A 486 -23.43 22.78 4.08
C LYS A 486 -23.94 21.35 4.23
N HIS A 487 -25.24 21.22 4.49
CA HIS A 487 -25.93 19.96 4.26
C HIS A 487 -25.97 19.66 2.77
N PHE A 488 -25.68 18.42 2.41
CA PHE A 488 -25.75 17.93 1.04
C PHE A 488 -26.52 16.63 1.00
N SER A 489 -27.13 16.31 -0.14
CA SER A 489 -27.81 15.04 -0.38
C SER A 489 -27.54 14.59 -1.80
N CYS A 490 -27.19 13.32 -1.97
CA CYS A 490 -26.93 12.70 -3.27
C CYS A 490 -28.05 11.71 -3.58
N LYS A 491 -28.45 11.60 -4.86
CA LYS A 491 -29.51 10.65 -5.26
C LYS A 491 -28.99 9.29 -5.70
N GLN A 492 -27.80 9.26 -6.31
CA GLN A 492 -27.14 8.08 -6.87
C GLN A 492 -25.83 7.79 -6.12
N LEU A 493 -24.98 8.80 -5.91
CA LEU A 493 -23.70 8.58 -5.23
C LEU A 493 -23.88 8.24 -3.76
N LEU A 494 -23.11 7.24 -3.31
CA LEU A 494 -23.01 6.85 -1.92
C LEU A 494 -21.81 7.54 -1.30
N VAL A 495 -22.04 8.47 -0.38
CA VAL A 495 -20.98 9.28 0.22
C VAL A 495 -20.84 8.94 1.70
N SER A 496 -19.65 8.51 2.12
CA SER A 496 -19.29 8.40 3.54
C SER A 496 -18.88 9.76 4.09
N PRO A 497 -19.12 10.04 5.39
CA PRO A 497 -19.73 9.17 6.40
C PRO A 497 -21.26 9.19 6.48
N TYR A 498 -21.93 9.90 5.57
CA TYR A 498 -23.34 10.27 5.74
C TYR A 498 -24.34 9.21 5.28
N TYR A 499 -24.15 8.64 4.09
CA TYR A 499 -25.18 7.83 3.41
C TYR A 499 -24.76 6.39 3.15
N MET A 500 -23.46 6.14 3.00
CA MET A 500 -22.94 4.87 2.50
C MET A 500 -23.29 3.67 3.42
N ARG A 501 -23.04 3.78 4.74
CA ARG A 501 -23.36 2.71 5.70
C ARG A 501 -24.84 2.35 5.65
N ASN A 502 -25.70 3.35 5.80
CA ASN A 502 -27.15 3.16 5.82
C ASN A 502 -27.66 2.49 4.55
N GLN A 503 -27.12 2.87 3.38
CA GLN A 503 -27.50 2.24 2.12
C GLN A 503 -27.13 0.76 2.08
N PHE A 504 -25.90 0.38 2.43
CA PHE A 504 -25.50 -1.03 2.41
C PHE A 504 -26.26 -1.84 3.46
N VAL A 505 -26.50 -1.29 4.65
CA VAL A 505 -27.36 -1.91 5.66
C VAL A 505 -28.76 -2.19 5.11
N ASN A 506 -29.36 -1.22 4.41
CA ASN A 506 -30.69 -1.39 3.81
C ASN A 506 -30.71 -2.43 2.69
N LEU A 507 -29.68 -2.47 1.84
CA LEU A 507 -29.54 -3.49 0.80
C LEU A 507 -29.43 -4.89 1.39
N ILE A 508 -28.61 -5.09 2.43
CA ILE A 508 -28.49 -6.40 3.11
C ILE A 508 -29.81 -6.80 3.78
N LYS A 509 -30.49 -5.86 4.45
CA LYS A 509 -31.82 -6.11 5.04
C LYS A 509 -32.86 -6.48 3.98
N LYS A 510 -32.75 -5.94 2.77
CA LYS A 510 -33.63 -6.30 1.65
C LYS A 510 -33.37 -7.73 1.18
N GLU A 511 -32.11 -8.15 1.07
CA GLU A 511 -31.78 -9.55 0.75
C GLU A 511 -32.27 -10.52 1.85
N ILE A 512 -32.13 -10.15 3.12
CA ILE A 512 -32.70 -10.91 4.25
C ILE A 512 -34.20 -11.12 4.05
N LYS A 513 -34.95 -10.04 3.78
CA LYS A 513 -36.40 -10.11 3.57
C LYS A 513 -36.75 -10.96 2.34
N ASN A 514 -35.96 -10.88 1.28
CA ASN A 514 -36.17 -11.72 0.09
C ASN A 514 -36.00 -13.20 0.42
N ALA A 515 -34.91 -13.58 1.09
CA ALA A 515 -34.65 -14.96 1.49
C ALA A 515 -35.74 -15.52 2.41
N GLN A 516 -36.17 -14.74 3.41
CA GLN A 516 -37.27 -15.11 4.31
C GLN A 516 -38.61 -15.33 3.59
N ASN A 517 -38.82 -14.67 2.46
CA ASN A 517 -40.00 -14.86 1.61
C ASN A 517 -39.82 -15.98 0.57
N GLY A 518 -38.77 -16.80 0.67
CA GLY A 518 -38.47 -17.88 -0.28
C GLY A 518 -37.98 -17.40 -1.64
N LYS A 519 -37.65 -16.11 -1.80
CA LYS A 519 -37.10 -15.56 -3.03
C LYS A 519 -35.59 -15.79 -3.07
N ARG A 520 -35.03 -15.86 -4.29
CA ARG A 520 -33.58 -15.90 -4.47
C ARG A 520 -32.96 -14.62 -3.92
N ALA A 521 -31.92 -14.76 -3.10
CA ALA A 521 -31.22 -13.65 -2.48
C ALA A 521 -29.73 -13.98 -2.38
N TYR A 522 -28.87 -13.07 -2.84
CA TYR A 522 -27.42 -13.24 -2.72
C TYR A 522 -26.71 -11.89 -2.57
N ILE A 523 -25.52 -11.93 -1.96
CA ILE A 523 -24.60 -10.80 -1.82
C ILE A 523 -23.21 -11.24 -2.27
N PHE A 524 -22.72 -10.69 -3.37
CA PHE A 524 -21.37 -10.95 -3.87
C PHE A 524 -20.55 -9.67 -3.75
N ALA A 525 -19.41 -9.72 -3.06
CA ALA A 525 -18.62 -8.52 -2.83
C ALA A 525 -17.12 -8.76 -2.79
N LYS A 526 -16.37 -7.75 -3.19
CA LYS A 526 -14.90 -7.73 -3.15
C LYS A 526 -14.45 -6.49 -2.40
N PHE A 527 -13.53 -6.68 -1.45
CA PHE A 527 -12.94 -5.61 -0.67
C PHE A 527 -11.45 -5.86 -0.44
N ASN A 528 -10.71 -4.80 -0.08
CA ASN A 528 -9.38 -4.98 0.47
C ASN A 528 -9.44 -5.39 1.93
N SER A 529 -10.45 -4.95 2.68
CA SER A 529 -10.62 -5.32 4.08
C SER A 529 -12.08 -5.32 4.50
N LEU A 530 -12.44 -6.26 5.37
CA LEU A 530 -13.75 -6.37 6.01
C LEU A 530 -13.53 -6.46 7.52
N THR A 531 -13.65 -5.32 8.22
CA THR A 531 -13.33 -5.24 9.65
C THR A 531 -14.38 -4.49 10.46
N ASP A 532 -15.43 -3.97 9.83
CA ASP A 532 -16.53 -3.32 10.53
C ASP A 532 -17.45 -4.34 11.22
N GLU A 533 -17.55 -4.26 12.54
CA GLU A 533 -18.28 -5.27 13.32
C GLU A 533 -19.79 -5.28 13.05
N GLU A 534 -20.39 -4.12 12.79
CA GLU A 534 -21.83 -4.03 12.51
C GLU A 534 -22.16 -4.67 11.16
N MET A 535 -21.37 -4.36 10.13
CA MET A 535 -21.50 -5.00 8.83
C MET A 535 -21.30 -6.52 8.92
N VAL A 536 -20.28 -6.99 9.66
CA VAL A 536 -20.04 -8.42 9.87
C VAL A 536 -21.22 -9.10 10.58
N LYS A 537 -21.73 -8.51 11.66
CA LYS A 537 -22.91 -9.02 12.38
C LYS A 537 -24.15 -9.07 11.47
N LEU A 538 -24.32 -8.09 10.59
CA LEU A 538 -25.43 -8.05 9.65
C LEU A 538 -25.30 -9.12 8.55
N LEU A 539 -24.08 -9.40 8.08
CA LEU A 539 -23.82 -10.52 7.15
C LEU A 539 -24.12 -11.88 7.79
N TYR A 540 -23.79 -12.07 9.08
CA TYR A 540 -24.20 -13.29 9.79
C TYR A 540 -25.72 -13.44 9.84
N LYS A 541 -26.46 -12.37 10.15
CA LYS A 541 -27.93 -12.38 10.10
C LYS A 541 -28.46 -12.72 8.71
N ALA A 542 -27.81 -12.21 7.66
CA ALA A 542 -28.14 -12.56 6.28
C ALA A 542 -27.90 -14.03 5.96
N SER A 543 -26.77 -14.59 6.39
CA SER A 543 -26.52 -16.02 6.25
C SER A 543 -27.58 -16.87 6.97
N GLN A 544 -27.91 -16.53 8.22
CA GLN A 544 -28.93 -17.24 9.00
C GLN A 544 -30.33 -17.18 8.37
N ALA A 545 -30.62 -16.12 7.60
CA ALA A 545 -31.86 -15.98 6.85
C ALA A 545 -31.88 -16.75 5.51
N GLY A 546 -30.78 -17.40 5.13
CA GLY A 546 -30.66 -18.15 3.87
C GLY A 546 -30.10 -17.35 2.68
N VAL A 547 -29.54 -16.15 2.91
CA VAL A 547 -28.89 -15.37 1.84
C VAL A 547 -27.54 -16.01 1.49
N GLU A 548 -27.29 -16.24 0.20
CA GLU A 548 -26.00 -16.72 -0.30
C GLU A 548 -24.97 -15.59 -0.35
N ILE A 549 -23.82 -15.73 0.31
CA ILE A 549 -22.82 -14.65 0.43
C ILE A 549 -21.44 -15.13 -0.03
N ARG A 550 -20.88 -14.46 -1.05
CA ARG A 550 -19.54 -14.73 -1.59
C ARG A 550 -18.66 -13.50 -1.47
N LEU A 551 -17.54 -13.62 -0.76
CA LEU A 551 -16.65 -12.48 -0.47
C LEU A 551 -15.22 -12.74 -0.96
N ILE A 552 -14.68 -11.80 -1.73
CA ILE A 552 -13.27 -11.79 -2.11
C ILE A 552 -12.57 -10.70 -1.27
N VAL A 553 -11.84 -11.10 -0.23
CA VAL A 553 -11.17 -10.17 0.70
C VAL A 553 -9.67 -10.39 0.70
N ARG A 554 -8.92 -9.48 0.06
CA ARG A 554 -7.46 -9.60 -0.06
C ARG A 554 -6.73 -9.45 1.28
N GLY A 555 -7.09 -8.44 2.07
CA GLY A 555 -6.42 -8.07 3.31
C GLY A 555 -7.07 -8.65 4.56
N ALA A 556 -7.24 -7.81 5.58
CA ALA A 556 -7.83 -8.22 6.86
C ALA A 556 -9.34 -8.51 6.70
N CYS A 557 -9.75 -9.70 7.12
CA CYS A 557 -11.14 -10.14 7.21
C CYS A 557 -11.45 -10.58 8.65
N CYS A 558 -12.33 -9.86 9.34
CA CYS A 558 -12.78 -10.20 10.69
C CYS A 558 -13.97 -11.17 10.70
N LEU A 559 -14.60 -11.41 9.53
CA LEU A 559 -15.68 -12.37 9.37
C LEU A 559 -15.13 -13.79 9.38
N GLN A 560 -15.81 -14.70 10.07
CA GLN A 560 -15.53 -16.14 10.09
C GLN A 560 -16.61 -16.87 9.28
N PRO A 561 -16.28 -17.40 8.08
CA PRO A 561 -17.24 -18.13 7.26
C PRO A 561 -17.44 -19.58 7.70
N GLN A 562 -18.48 -20.22 7.17
CA GLN A 562 -18.76 -21.67 7.31
C GLN A 562 -18.89 -22.16 8.76
N MET A 563 -19.34 -21.29 9.68
CA MET A 563 -19.67 -21.68 11.05
C MET A 563 -21.11 -22.13 11.12
N LYS A 564 -21.34 -23.34 11.66
CA LYS A 564 -22.67 -23.88 11.93
C LYS A 564 -23.54 -22.86 12.67
N ASP A 565 -24.81 -22.74 12.27
CA ASP A 565 -25.82 -21.86 12.86
C ASP A 565 -25.51 -20.34 12.80
N LEU A 566 -24.43 -19.92 12.12
CA LEU A 566 -23.99 -18.51 12.07
C LEU A 566 -23.64 -18.02 10.65
N SER A 567 -22.83 -18.76 9.90
CA SER A 567 -22.25 -18.32 8.63
C SER A 567 -22.12 -19.43 7.58
N GLU A 568 -22.98 -20.45 7.64
CA GLU A 568 -23.02 -21.59 6.72
C GLU A 568 -23.20 -21.18 5.25
N ASN A 569 -23.87 -20.05 4.98
CA ASN A 569 -24.10 -19.52 3.64
C ASN A 569 -23.09 -18.44 3.26
N ILE A 570 -21.97 -18.33 3.97
CA ILE A 570 -20.89 -17.37 3.68
C ILE A 570 -19.64 -18.10 3.26
N TRP A 571 -19.13 -17.79 2.07
CA TRP A 571 -17.82 -18.22 1.58
C TRP A 571 -16.92 -17.01 1.41
N VAL A 572 -15.65 -17.16 1.80
CA VAL A 572 -14.65 -16.10 1.68
C VAL A 572 -13.37 -16.66 1.09
N ILE A 573 -12.89 -16.02 0.02
CA ILE A 573 -11.57 -16.30 -0.55
C ILE A 573 -10.69 -15.04 -0.49
N SER A 574 -9.38 -15.24 -0.60
CA SER A 574 -8.40 -14.17 -0.72
C SER A 574 -7.43 -14.46 -1.85
N ILE A 575 -7.28 -13.51 -2.76
CA ILE A 575 -6.39 -13.63 -3.91
C ILE A 575 -5.21 -12.69 -3.70
N VAL A 576 -4.01 -13.26 -3.62
CA VAL A 576 -2.73 -12.53 -3.64
C VAL A 576 -1.94 -13.07 -4.81
N ASP A 577 -1.57 -12.18 -5.73
CA ASP A 577 -0.87 -12.54 -6.97
C ASP A 577 -0.08 -11.30 -7.44
N ARG A 578 0.43 -11.31 -8.68
CA ARG A 578 1.25 -10.27 -9.31
C ARG A 578 0.64 -8.87 -9.19
N TYR A 579 -0.64 -8.71 -9.49
CA TYR A 579 -1.35 -7.45 -9.30
C TYR A 579 -1.94 -7.38 -7.90
N LEU A 580 -1.86 -6.20 -7.30
CA LEU A 580 -2.45 -5.91 -6.01
C LEU A 580 -3.96 -5.70 -6.22
N GLU A 581 -4.74 -6.70 -5.83
CA GLU A 581 -6.20 -6.67 -5.90
C GLU A 581 -6.78 -5.52 -5.08
N HIS A 582 -7.11 -4.37 -5.67
CA HIS A 582 -7.46 -3.14 -4.94
C HIS A 582 -8.93 -2.71 -5.09
N ALA A 583 -9.58 -3.12 -6.19
CA ALA A 583 -10.93 -2.75 -6.56
C ALA A 583 -11.93 -3.19 -5.49
N ARG A 584 -12.94 -2.35 -5.24
CA ARG A 584 -14.10 -2.72 -4.43
C ARG A 584 -15.36 -2.75 -5.28
N ILE A 585 -16.09 -3.84 -5.17
CA ILE A 585 -17.38 -4.06 -5.83
C ILE A 585 -18.34 -4.72 -4.84
N ALA A 586 -19.62 -4.33 -4.89
CA ALA A 586 -20.70 -5.02 -4.20
C ALA A 586 -21.87 -5.24 -5.14
N ILE A 587 -22.39 -6.47 -5.17
CA ILE A 587 -23.49 -6.94 -6.01
C ILE A 587 -24.56 -7.52 -5.10
N PHE A 588 -25.78 -7.01 -5.20
CA PHE A 588 -26.95 -7.49 -4.48
C PHE A 588 -27.97 -8.00 -5.49
N HIS A 589 -28.49 -9.21 -5.29
CA HIS A 589 -29.45 -9.83 -6.21
C HIS A 589 -30.71 -8.99 -6.43
N ASN A 590 -31.24 -8.43 -5.35
CA ASN A 590 -32.36 -7.51 -5.30
C ASN A 590 -33.58 -8.01 -6.09
N ASP A 591 -33.98 -9.27 -5.83
CA ASP A 591 -35.14 -9.92 -6.46
C ASP A 591 -35.09 -9.91 -8.01
N GLY A 592 -33.89 -10.06 -8.58
CA GLY A 592 -33.64 -10.10 -10.02
C GLY A 592 -33.23 -8.75 -10.64
N ASP A 593 -33.48 -7.62 -9.97
CA ASP A 593 -32.97 -6.29 -10.40
C ASP A 593 -31.64 -5.98 -9.72
N GLU A 594 -30.59 -6.71 -10.14
CA GLU A 594 -29.29 -6.67 -9.48
C GLU A 594 -28.73 -5.24 -9.36
N LYS A 595 -28.31 -4.90 -8.13
CA LYS A 595 -27.65 -3.63 -7.82
C LYS A 595 -26.15 -3.85 -7.71
N VAL A 596 -25.40 -3.22 -8.61
CA VAL A 596 -23.93 -3.31 -8.69
C VAL A 596 -23.33 -1.95 -8.34
N TYR A 597 -22.36 -1.94 -7.44
CA TYR A 597 -21.65 -0.73 -7.01
C TYR A 597 -20.14 -0.92 -7.15
N ILE A 598 -19.43 0.13 -7.57
CA ILE A 598 -17.99 0.27 -7.35
C ILE A 598 -17.76 1.41 -6.35
N MET A 599 -16.69 1.33 -5.54
CA MET A 599 -16.46 2.32 -4.49
C MET A 599 -14.99 2.45 -4.08
N SER A 600 -14.64 3.60 -3.49
CA SER A 600 -13.32 3.81 -2.87
C SER A 600 -13.22 3.21 -1.46
N ALA A 601 -14.35 2.93 -0.81
CA ALA A 601 -14.44 2.43 0.55
C ALA A 601 -14.27 0.90 0.67
N ASP A 602 -13.54 0.49 1.70
CA ASP A 602 -13.68 -0.86 2.28
C ASP A 602 -14.80 -0.89 3.33
N TRP A 603 -15.27 -2.07 3.70
CA TRP A 603 -16.16 -2.24 4.87
C TRP A 603 -15.35 -2.25 6.17
N MET A 604 -14.82 -1.07 6.49
CA MET A 604 -14.15 -0.75 7.75
C MET A 604 -14.81 0.50 8.35
N THR A 605 -14.91 0.57 9.68
CA THR A 605 -15.51 1.71 10.40
C THR A 605 -14.94 3.06 9.98
N ARG A 606 -13.61 3.16 9.81
CA ARG A 606 -12.98 4.42 9.36
C ARG A 606 -13.41 4.85 7.95
N ASN A 607 -13.67 3.91 7.05
CA ASN A 607 -14.06 4.20 5.67
C ASN A 607 -15.54 4.54 5.62
N LEU A 608 -16.37 3.83 6.39
CA LEU A 608 -17.80 4.06 6.43
C LEU A 608 -18.18 5.32 7.20
N ASP A 609 -17.46 5.68 8.28
CA ASP A 609 -17.93 6.69 9.25
C ASP A 609 -16.97 7.85 9.53
N ARG A 610 -15.71 7.80 9.07
CA ARG A 610 -14.69 8.81 9.41
C ARG A 610 -13.94 9.41 8.22
N ARG A 611 -14.28 8.99 7.01
CA ARG A 611 -13.62 9.44 5.77
C ARG A 611 -14.66 9.82 4.75
N ILE A 612 -14.27 10.74 3.86
CA ILE A 612 -15.02 10.97 2.63
C ILE A 612 -14.61 9.92 1.62
N GLU A 613 -15.51 8.97 1.40
CA GLU A 613 -15.41 7.93 0.39
C GLU A 613 -16.63 8.06 -0.54
N VAL A 614 -16.46 7.64 -1.79
CA VAL A 614 -17.54 7.68 -2.80
C VAL A 614 -17.74 6.29 -3.39
N GLY A 615 -19.01 5.86 -3.45
CA GLY A 615 -19.49 4.72 -4.22
C GLY A 615 -20.47 5.18 -5.29
N VAL A 616 -20.51 4.48 -6.42
CA VAL A 616 -21.40 4.78 -7.54
C VAL A 616 -22.15 3.52 -7.98
N PRO A 617 -23.49 3.59 -8.16
CA PRO A 617 -24.24 2.50 -8.78
C PRO A 617 -23.92 2.44 -10.27
N ILE A 618 -23.73 1.22 -10.78
CA ILE A 618 -23.54 0.98 -12.20
C ILE A 618 -24.90 0.86 -12.85
N LEU A 619 -25.26 1.83 -13.70
CA LEU A 619 -26.57 1.90 -14.36
C LEU A 619 -26.58 1.19 -15.72
N ASP A 620 -25.48 1.26 -16.46
CA ASP A 620 -25.33 0.62 -17.76
C ASP A 620 -25.30 -0.91 -17.65
N LYS A 621 -26.17 -1.58 -18.42
CA LYS A 621 -26.35 -3.04 -18.37
C LYS A 621 -25.12 -3.82 -18.85
N GLU A 622 -24.39 -3.33 -19.86
CA GLU A 622 -23.17 -3.98 -20.35
C GLU A 622 -22.05 -3.87 -19.31
N ILE A 623 -21.93 -2.72 -18.66
CA ILE A 623 -20.94 -2.52 -17.58
C ILE A 623 -21.29 -3.41 -16.37
N LYS A 624 -22.57 -3.50 -15.98
CA LYS A 624 -23.02 -4.44 -14.93
C LYS A 624 -22.58 -5.87 -15.27
N GLN A 625 -22.85 -6.34 -16.49
CA GLN A 625 -22.50 -7.69 -16.89
C GLN A 625 -20.97 -7.91 -16.91
N THR A 626 -20.21 -6.91 -17.35
CA THR A 626 -18.73 -6.94 -17.34
C THR A 626 -18.20 -7.11 -15.91
N LEU A 627 -18.77 -6.39 -14.94
CA LEU A 627 -18.37 -6.47 -13.53
C LEU A 627 -18.76 -7.80 -12.87
N LYS A 628 -19.90 -8.39 -13.27
CA LYS A 628 -20.27 -9.74 -12.85
C LYS A 628 -19.30 -10.78 -13.39
N SER A 629 -19.02 -10.75 -14.69
CA SER A 629 -18.03 -11.65 -15.28
C SER A 629 -16.64 -11.48 -14.65
N PHE A 630 -16.24 -10.24 -14.33
CA PHE A 630 -15.03 -9.98 -13.55
C PHE A 630 -15.07 -10.70 -12.19
N PHE A 631 -16.15 -10.53 -11.42
CA PHE A 631 -16.29 -11.18 -10.11
C PHE A 631 -16.27 -12.70 -10.23
N ASP A 632 -16.99 -13.27 -11.19
CA ASP A 632 -17.07 -14.72 -11.42
C ASP A 632 -15.71 -15.32 -11.80
N ILE A 633 -14.94 -14.63 -12.66
CA ILE A 633 -13.58 -15.05 -13.02
C ILE A 633 -12.68 -15.06 -11.79
N GLN A 634 -12.73 -14.01 -10.95
CA GLN A 634 -11.96 -13.99 -9.71
C GLN A 634 -12.41 -15.05 -8.71
N TRP A 635 -13.72 -15.27 -8.60
CA TRP A 635 -14.28 -16.30 -7.73
C TRP A 635 -13.87 -17.72 -8.15
N SER A 636 -13.69 -17.94 -9.45
CA SER A 636 -13.26 -19.23 -10.02
C SER A 636 -11.77 -19.52 -9.89
N ASP A 637 -10.99 -18.61 -9.31
CA ASP A 637 -9.54 -18.78 -9.15
C ASP A 637 -9.23 -19.99 -8.28
N ASN A 638 -8.39 -20.89 -8.80
CA ASN A 638 -7.96 -22.11 -8.11
C ASN A 638 -6.44 -22.32 -8.16
N GLU A 639 -5.69 -21.27 -8.51
CA GLU A 639 -4.23 -21.27 -8.48
C GLU A 639 -3.68 -20.33 -7.39
N LYS A 640 -4.32 -19.18 -7.19
CA LYS A 640 -3.86 -18.10 -6.31
C LYS A 640 -4.88 -17.73 -5.23
N ALA A 641 -6.11 -18.20 -5.31
CA ALA A 641 -7.08 -18.05 -4.23
C ALA A 641 -6.72 -18.91 -3.02
N ARG A 642 -6.82 -18.31 -1.83
CA ARG A 642 -6.78 -18.98 -0.53
C ARG A 642 -8.18 -19.02 0.08
N ASP A 643 -8.53 -20.14 0.69
CA ASP A 643 -9.77 -20.34 1.44
C ASP A 643 -9.62 -19.80 2.87
N LEU A 644 -10.59 -19.00 3.31
CA LEU A 644 -10.61 -18.37 4.64
C LEU A 644 -11.54 -19.10 5.62
N THR A 645 -12.02 -20.30 5.27
CA THR A 645 -12.85 -21.17 6.12
C THR A 645 -12.19 -21.48 7.46
N VAL A 646 -10.90 -21.80 7.49
CA VAL A 646 -10.16 -22.01 8.74
C VAL A 646 -9.26 -20.81 8.99
N PHE A 647 -9.58 -20.02 10.03
CA PHE A 647 -8.82 -18.82 10.39
C PHE A 647 -7.33 -19.13 10.57
N GLY A 648 -6.48 -18.35 9.90
CA GLY A 648 -5.02 -18.50 9.98
C GLY A 648 -4.41 -19.55 9.04
N SER A 649 -5.19 -20.48 8.46
CA SER A 649 -4.61 -21.60 7.69
C SER A 649 -4.03 -21.22 6.32
N ASN A 650 -4.59 -20.20 5.66
CA ASN A 650 -4.18 -19.74 4.31
C ASN A 650 -4.03 -20.88 3.28
N ASN A 651 -4.88 -21.91 3.36
CA ASN A 651 -4.86 -23.00 2.40
C ASN A 651 -5.29 -22.51 1.02
N TYR A 652 -4.61 -22.95 -0.04
CA TYR A 652 -5.08 -22.70 -1.40
C TYR A 652 -6.44 -23.38 -1.64
N VAL A 653 -7.29 -22.73 -2.44
CA VAL A 653 -8.56 -23.31 -2.88
C VAL A 653 -8.26 -24.59 -3.68
N LYS A 654 -8.90 -25.69 -3.30
CA LYS A 654 -8.72 -26.97 -4.00
C LYS A 654 -9.34 -26.88 -5.39
N ARG A 655 -8.55 -27.20 -6.41
CA ARG A 655 -8.98 -27.24 -7.81
C ARG A 655 -10.14 -28.21 -8.07
N GLY A 656 -10.10 -29.41 -7.47
CA GLY A 656 -11.03 -30.49 -7.82
C GLY A 656 -10.93 -30.84 -9.32
N ASP A 657 -12.08 -31.06 -9.96
CA ASP A 657 -12.17 -31.38 -11.40
C ASP A 657 -12.21 -30.12 -12.30
N ASN A 658 -12.16 -28.92 -11.71
CA ASN A 658 -12.23 -27.68 -12.49
C ASN A 658 -10.96 -27.45 -13.32
N PRO A 659 -11.06 -26.77 -14.48
CA PRO A 659 -9.89 -26.34 -15.24
C PRO A 659 -9.03 -25.37 -14.41
N PRO A 660 -7.70 -25.32 -14.66
CA PRO A 660 -6.83 -24.38 -13.96
C PRO A 660 -7.23 -22.95 -14.32
N CYS A 661 -7.42 -22.12 -13.31
CA CYS A 661 -7.83 -20.73 -13.45
C CYS A 661 -6.99 -19.84 -12.54
N ARG A 662 -6.11 -19.06 -13.17
CA ARG A 662 -5.46 -17.90 -12.55
C ARG A 662 -6.19 -16.64 -12.99
N SER A 663 -6.97 -16.07 -12.09
CA SER A 663 -7.93 -15.02 -12.40
C SER A 663 -7.30 -13.81 -13.07
N GLN A 664 -6.09 -13.38 -12.67
CA GLN A 664 -5.43 -12.23 -13.30
C GLN A 664 -5.06 -12.47 -14.76
N THR A 665 -4.68 -13.70 -15.14
CA THR A 665 -4.43 -14.05 -16.54
C THR A 665 -5.75 -14.16 -17.30
N ALA A 666 -6.74 -14.87 -16.72
CA ALA A 666 -8.05 -15.05 -17.32
C ALA A 666 -8.79 -13.72 -17.56
N LEU A 667 -8.63 -12.74 -16.66
CA LEU A 667 -9.17 -11.40 -16.81
C LEU A 667 -8.53 -10.63 -17.97
N TYR A 668 -7.21 -10.75 -18.15
CA TYR A 668 -6.54 -10.15 -19.30
C TYR A 668 -7.11 -10.70 -20.62
N ASP A 669 -7.26 -12.02 -20.72
CA ASP A 669 -7.83 -12.67 -21.89
C ASP A 669 -9.30 -12.31 -22.11
N PHE A 670 -10.07 -12.15 -21.02
CA PHE A 670 -11.44 -11.68 -21.07
C PHE A 670 -11.54 -10.28 -21.68
N TYR A 671 -10.74 -9.31 -21.20
CA TYR A 671 -10.71 -7.96 -21.76
C TYR A 671 -10.19 -7.93 -23.21
N LYS A 672 -9.20 -8.76 -23.53
CA LYS A 672 -8.71 -8.90 -24.91
C LYS A 672 -9.80 -9.40 -25.86
N LYS A 673 -10.55 -10.43 -25.47
CA LYS A 673 -11.69 -10.94 -26.26
C LYS A 673 -12.81 -9.92 -26.41
N LEU A 674 -13.05 -9.07 -25.41
CA LEU A 674 -14.01 -7.97 -25.53
C LEU A 674 -13.58 -6.93 -26.55
N ASN A 675 -12.26 -6.71 -26.72
CA ASN A 675 -11.72 -5.85 -27.76
C ASN A 675 -11.86 -6.44 -29.15
N ASP A 676 -11.62 -7.74 -29.32
CA ASP A 676 -11.63 -8.40 -30.64
C ASP A 676 -13.04 -8.58 -31.22
N LYS A 677 -14.09 -8.48 -30.39
CA LYS A 677 -15.51 -8.65 -30.79
C LYS A 677 -16.17 -7.37 -31.34
N LYS A 678 -15.48 -6.22 -31.37
CA LYS A 678 -16.01 -4.91 -31.79
C LYS A 678 -15.06 -4.25 -32.78
#